data_AF-A0A9W9E456-F1
#
_entry.id   AF-A0A9W9E456-F1
#
_cell.length_a   1.000
_cell.length_b   1.000
_cell.length_c   1.000
_cell.angle_alpha   90.00
_cell.angle_beta   90.00
_cell.angle_gamma   90.00
#
_symmetry.space_group_name_H-M   'P 1'
#
loop_
_entity.id
_entity.type
_entity.pdbx_description
1 polymer ?
#
loop_
_entity_poly.entity_id
_entity_poly.type
_entity_poly.pdbx_seq_one_letter_code
_entity_poly.pdbx_strand_id
1 'polypeptide(L)'
;MSRLAVLLAAAAVLAPAGASAVPPDNIRYRDFQEFPRSLEGRATDQSPKGYAPSPVDCPSTRPQIRIGSELSPQEREWLPRRRNATIAPIRAFLNRVSIPGFNSDRYLANVEKDSRALPNIGLAVSGGGYRAMLNGAGAIAAWDSRSPGSNDTGALGGLLQSATYLSGLSGGGWLVGSIYTNNFTTIQDALNSDTIWQTQNNILKGPEQYSLVGYYNEIFDDVDAKDDAGYDRSITDYWGRMLSYQLVDATNGGPGFTFSSIADDPDFKNAQTPLPFLVADGRAPGQVIISNNSTVFDINPWEMGSSDPTLNGYVPLKYAGSKFANGSLPRNESCMVGFDNVGYIMGTSSTLFNQIILYLQDGNSTLVPKGIPNFVIKIVSGILTVLGNDNNDIADWTPNPFKGWNPENNPGAGSTRLTLVDGGEDLQNIPYHPHLLQERKVDVVFSVDSSADTDNAWPNGASPIATYERAIDKISNGTGFPYVPGHNTFLNLGFNTKPVFFGCNSTNVTSESPLIVYIPNYPYQFNSNISTFTMSYELDERNAVVTNGWDVVTQGNSTRDSNWPVCVGCAMLSRSFERTRTPVPDACNKCFQQYCWNGTLAEQEPAEYNPSLFGTPIKIESMGTRSAGSATMMTALAAVVCAVLLM
;
A
#
# COMPACT_ATOMS: atom_id res chain seq x y z
N MET A 1 -6.10 -32.37 -33.56
CA MET A 1 -4.87 -32.45 -34.35
C MET A 1 -4.49 -31.04 -34.76
N SER A 2 -3.51 -30.43 -34.08
CA SER A 2 -3.07 -29.07 -34.35
C SER A 2 -1.57 -28.96 -34.07
N ARG A 3 -0.93 -28.11 -34.87
CA ARG A 3 0.50 -28.06 -35.17
C ARG A 3 1.31 -27.51 -34.00
N LEU A 4 1.83 -28.38 -33.13
CA LEU A 4 2.88 -27.98 -32.16
C LEU A 4 3.77 -29.15 -31.69
N ALA A 5 4.04 -30.13 -32.57
CA ALA A 5 4.73 -31.38 -32.21
C ALA A 5 6.13 -31.56 -32.81
N VAL A 6 6.80 -30.50 -33.31
CA VAL A 6 8.04 -30.68 -34.11
C VAL A 6 9.27 -29.87 -33.61
N LEU A 7 9.27 -29.28 -32.42
CA LEU A 7 10.42 -28.45 -31.96
C LEU A 7 10.94 -28.78 -30.55
N LEU A 8 10.95 -30.04 -30.15
CA LEU A 8 11.61 -30.49 -28.92
C LEU A 8 12.59 -31.64 -29.20
N ALA A 9 13.84 -31.29 -29.46
CA ALA A 9 15.00 -32.15 -29.25
C ALA A 9 16.28 -31.30 -29.08
N ALA A 10 17.08 -31.64 -28.07
CA ALA A 10 18.36 -31.05 -27.62
C ALA A 10 18.20 -29.80 -26.73
N ALA A 11 18.77 -29.70 -25.52
CA ALA A 11 19.92 -30.39 -24.96
C ALA A 11 19.80 -30.58 -23.44
N ALA A 12 20.23 -31.76 -22.98
CA ALA A 12 20.62 -32.05 -21.61
C ALA A 12 22.14 -31.91 -21.47
N VAL A 13 22.59 -31.84 -20.20
CA VAL A 13 23.97 -31.94 -19.69
C VAL A 13 24.73 -30.62 -19.58
N LEU A 14 24.84 -30.11 -18.35
CA LEU A 14 26.11 -29.90 -17.63
C LEU A 14 25.81 -29.38 -16.21
N ALA A 15 26.02 -30.25 -15.22
CA ALA A 15 26.15 -29.85 -13.81
C ALA A 15 27.65 -29.80 -13.47
N PRO A 16 28.09 -28.81 -12.66
CA PRO A 16 29.24 -29.00 -11.81
C PRO A 16 28.80 -29.00 -10.35
N ALA A 17 29.25 -30.04 -9.64
CA ALA A 17 29.30 -30.09 -8.19
C ALA A 17 30.29 -29.03 -7.66
N GLY A 18 29.88 -28.27 -6.66
CA GLY A 18 30.71 -27.32 -5.93
C GLY A 18 30.50 -27.51 -4.42
N ALA A 19 31.59 -27.77 -3.72
CA ALA A 19 31.66 -28.25 -2.35
C ALA A 19 31.13 -27.26 -1.29
N SER A 20 30.52 -27.80 -0.23
CA SER A 20 30.22 -27.09 1.01
C SER A 20 31.51 -26.60 1.68
N ALA A 21 31.57 -25.30 1.97
CA ALA A 21 32.49 -24.73 2.94
C ALA A 21 31.65 -23.99 3.99
N VAL A 22 31.59 -24.55 5.21
CA VAL A 22 31.11 -23.87 6.42
C VAL A 22 32.31 -23.16 7.03
N PRO A 23 32.28 -21.82 7.20
CA PRO A 23 32.44 -21.24 8.55
C PRO A 23 31.80 -19.83 8.70
N PRO A 24 31.91 -19.19 9.88
CA PRO A 24 31.23 -19.44 11.16
C PRO A 24 30.13 -18.38 11.45
N ASP A 25 29.31 -18.63 12.46
CA ASP A 25 28.31 -17.71 13.00
C ASP A 25 28.84 -16.27 13.15
N ASN A 26 28.11 -15.28 12.64
CA ASN A 26 27.70 -14.07 13.38
C ASN A 26 26.85 -13.14 12.51
N ILE A 27 25.68 -12.77 13.06
CA ILE A 27 24.54 -12.03 12.50
C ILE A 27 23.57 -12.91 11.68
N ARG A 28 22.72 -13.64 12.41
CA ARG A 28 21.50 -14.27 11.86
C ARG A 28 20.48 -13.18 11.52
N TYR A 29 19.68 -13.39 10.48
CA TYR A 29 18.40 -12.69 10.29
C TYR A 29 17.66 -12.59 11.62
N ARG A 30 16.83 -11.56 11.82
CA ARG A 30 15.86 -11.60 12.94
C ARG A 30 15.11 -12.92 12.81
N ASP A 31 15.23 -13.77 13.82
CA ASP A 31 14.75 -15.14 13.77
C ASP A 31 13.23 -15.11 13.80
N PHE A 32 12.61 -15.10 12.62
CA PHE A 32 11.16 -15.11 12.45
C PHE A 32 10.62 -16.55 12.43
N GLN A 33 11.42 -17.55 12.84
CA GLN A 33 11.02 -18.95 12.88
C GLN A 33 10.44 -19.32 14.25
N GLU A 34 9.16 -19.08 14.48
CA GLU A 34 8.39 -19.86 15.47
C GLU A 34 6.88 -19.64 15.27
N PHE A 35 6.09 -20.73 15.36
CA PHE A 35 4.63 -20.89 15.37
C PHE A 35 3.95 -21.60 14.17
N PRO A 36 2.83 -22.33 14.40
CA PRO A 36 2.32 -23.37 13.50
C PRO A 36 1.39 -22.87 12.40
N ARG A 37 1.41 -23.65 11.31
CA ARG A 37 0.70 -23.51 10.04
C ARG A 37 -0.83 -23.69 10.17
N SER A 38 -1.59 -22.61 10.00
CA SER A 38 -2.83 -22.63 9.20
C SER A 38 -3.29 -21.20 8.86
N LEU A 39 -2.98 -20.76 7.64
CA LEU A 39 -3.59 -19.58 7.01
C LEU A 39 -4.98 -19.98 6.48
N GLU A 40 -5.98 -20.16 7.35
CA GLU A 40 -7.37 -20.26 6.88
C GLU A 40 -7.85 -18.85 6.48
N GLY A 41 -8.26 -18.66 5.22
CA GLY A 41 -8.47 -17.36 4.57
C GLY A 41 -9.55 -16.45 5.17
N ARG A 42 -9.34 -15.12 5.07
CA ARG A 42 -10.23 -14.07 5.61
C ARG A 42 -11.18 -13.51 4.59
N ALA A 43 -10.64 -13.06 3.46
CA ALA A 43 -11.48 -12.94 2.29
C ALA A 43 -11.88 -14.36 1.91
N THR A 44 -13.11 -14.53 1.48
CA THR A 44 -13.67 -15.82 1.12
C THR A 44 -14.15 -15.77 -0.31
N ASP A 45 -14.30 -16.95 -0.91
CA ASP A 45 -14.94 -17.08 -2.21
C ASP A 45 -16.42 -16.68 -2.09
N GLN A 46 -16.74 -15.46 -2.55
CA GLN A 46 -18.08 -14.91 -2.57
C GLN A 46 -18.57 -14.66 -4.00
N SER A 47 -17.85 -15.17 -5.00
CA SER A 47 -18.22 -15.05 -6.40
C SER A 47 -18.77 -16.38 -6.93
N PRO A 48 -20.05 -16.44 -7.34
CA PRO A 48 -20.68 -17.69 -7.80
C PRO A 48 -19.98 -18.37 -8.99
N LYS A 49 -19.18 -17.63 -9.76
CA LYS A 49 -18.52 -18.12 -10.99
C LYS A 49 -17.05 -17.71 -11.06
N GLY A 50 -16.32 -17.80 -9.94
CA GLY A 50 -14.90 -17.45 -9.89
C GLY A 50 -14.70 -15.98 -10.27
N TYR A 51 -13.87 -15.70 -11.28
CA TYR A 51 -13.57 -14.31 -11.67
C TYR A 51 -14.71 -13.59 -12.38
N ALA A 52 -15.67 -14.32 -12.96
CA ALA A 52 -16.76 -13.73 -13.73
C ALA A 52 -17.82 -13.09 -12.81
N PRO A 53 -18.11 -11.78 -12.95
CA PRO A 53 -19.17 -11.14 -12.19
C PRO A 53 -20.51 -11.79 -12.48
N SER A 54 -21.31 -12.00 -11.44
CA SER A 54 -22.50 -12.85 -11.52
C SER A 54 -23.74 -12.15 -10.95
N PRO A 55 -24.92 -12.34 -11.58
CA PRO A 55 -26.17 -11.81 -11.05
C PRO A 55 -26.58 -12.58 -9.80
N VAL A 56 -27.07 -11.85 -8.80
CA VAL A 56 -27.68 -12.38 -7.57
C VAL A 56 -28.98 -11.64 -7.27
N ASP A 57 -29.78 -12.23 -6.38
CA ASP A 57 -30.94 -11.57 -5.84
C ASP A 57 -30.52 -10.31 -5.07
N CYS A 58 -31.10 -9.17 -5.47
CA CYS A 58 -30.85 -7.93 -4.77
C CYS A 58 -31.46 -7.95 -3.36
N PRO A 59 -30.82 -7.27 -2.38
CA PRO A 59 -31.46 -7.01 -1.09
C PRO A 59 -32.78 -6.24 -1.27
N SER A 60 -33.69 -6.40 -0.29
CA SER A 60 -35.01 -5.75 -0.31
C SER A 60 -34.89 -4.22 -0.45
N THR A 61 -33.92 -3.64 0.25
CA THR A 61 -33.48 -2.26 0.04
C THR A 61 -32.44 -2.26 -1.06
N ARG A 62 -32.74 -1.59 -2.18
CA ARG A 62 -31.82 -1.55 -3.32
C ARG A 62 -30.53 -0.82 -2.95
N PRO A 63 -29.36 -1.30 -3.43
CA PRO A 63 -28.10 -0.59 -3.25
C PRO A 63 -28.18 0.83 -3.81
N GLN A 64 -27.58 1.78 -3.09
CA GLN A 64 -27.54 3.19 -3.42
C GLN A 64 -26.17 3.76 -3.12
N ILE A 65 -25.79 4.78 -3.90
CA ILE A 65 -24.64 5.62 -3.59
C ILE A 65 -24.97 6.48 -2.38
N ARG A 66 -24.09 6.47 -1.38
CA ARG A 66 -24.19 7.40 -0.24
C ARG A 66 -23.36 8.66 -0.51
N ILE A 67 -23.69 9.73 0.20
CA ILE A 67 -22.90 10.97 0.21
C ILE A 67 -21.51 10.69 0.81
N GLY A 68 -20.47 11.24 0.19
CA GLY A 68 -19.07 10.97 0.53
C GLY A 68 -18.48 11.80 1.66
N SER A 69 -19.08 12.95 1.97
CA SER A 69 -18.67 13.81 3.08
C SER A 69 -19.02 13.25 4.48
N GLU A 70 -19.69 12.11 4.56
CA GLU A 70 -20.06 11.41 5.80
C GLU A 70 -19.47 10.00 5.84
N LEU A 71 -19.34 9.41 7.03
CA LEU A 71 -19.01 8.00 7.22
C LEU A 71 -20.17 7.10 6.81
N SER A 72 -19.84 5.93 6.25
CA SER A 72 -20.85 4.92 5.98
C SER A 72 -21.59 4.47 7.25
N PRO A 73 -22.84 4.00 7.14
CA PRO A 73 -23.52 3.34 8.26
C PRO A 73 -22.68 2.22 8.89
N GLN A 74 -21.98 1.44 8.07
CA GLN A 74 -21.12 0.34 8.48
C GLN A 74 -19.92 0.84 9.30
N GLU A 75 -19.21 1.87 8.82
CA GLU A 75 -18.09 2.46 9.56
C GLU A 75 -18.57 3.07 10.88
N ARG A 76 -19.71 3.79 10.89
CA ARG A 76 -20.29 4.36 12.11
C ARG A 76 -20.69 3.32 13.14
N GLU A 77 -21.19 2.16 12.70
CA GLU A 77 -21.54 1.06 13.60
C GLU A 77 -20.30 0.32 14.13
N TRP A 78 -19.30 0.15 13.28
CA TRP A 78 -18.06 -0.54 13.60
C TRP A 78 -17.14 0.28 14.51
N LEU A 79 -17.08 1.60 14.32
CA LEU A 79 -16.12 2.48 14.98
C LEU A 79 -16.18 2.43 16.51
N PRO A 80 -17.34 2.44 17.19
CA PRO A 80 -17.39 2.27 18.65
C PRO A 80 -16.77 0.95 19.14
N ARG A 81 -16.96 -0.15 18.39
CA ARG A 81 -16.34 -1.44 18.72
C ARG A 81 -14.83 -1.37 18.54
N ARG A 82 -14.34 -0.76 17.45
CA ARG A 82 -12.91 -0.55 17.22
C ARG A 82 -12.29 0.30 18.31
N ARG A 83 -12.92 1.44 18.63
CA ARG A 83 -12.49 2.36 19.69
C ARG A 83 -12.37 1.65 21.03
N ASN A 84 -13.26 0.71 21.35
CA ASN A 84 -13.12 -0.10 22.55
C ASN A 84 -11.96 -1.11 22.45
N ALA A 85 -11.81 -1.78 21.29
CA ALA A 85 -10.75 -2.74 21.04
C ALA A 85 -9.34 -2.13 21.09
N THR A 86 -9.18 -0.83 20.77
CA THR A 86 -7.87 -0.15 20.82
C THR A 86 -7.43 0.26 22.23
N ILE A 87 -8.32 0.28 23.23
CA ILE A 87 -8.00 0.76 24.60
C ILE A 87 -6.88 -0.05 25.23
N ALA A 88 -6.99 -1.38 25.23
CA ALA A 88 -5.99 -2.25 25.85
C ALA A 88 -4.63 -2.19 25.13
N PRO A 89 -4.55 -2.27 23.78
CA PRO A 89 -3.33 -2.02 23.03
C PRO A 89 -2.69 -0.66 23.31
N ILE A 90 -3.47 0.42 23.34
CA ILE A 90 -2.96 1.78 23.60
C ILE A 90 -2.38 1.88 25.01
N ARG A 91 -3.06 1.33 26.03
CA ARG A 91 -2.55 1.29 27.40
C ARG A 91 -1.25 0.49 27.49
N ALA A 92 -1.21 -0.71 26.90
CA ALA A 92 -0.03 -1.56 26.89
C ALA A 92 1.16 -0.87 26.20
N PHE A 93 0.92 -0.25 25.04
CA PHE A 93 1.93 0.50 24.31
C PHE A 93 2.48 1.67 25.14
N LEU A 94 1.60 2.52 25.68
CA LEU A 94 2.01 3.73 26.40
C LEU A 94 2.71 3.42 27.72
N ASN A 95 2.29 2.37 28.41
CA ASN A 95 2.98 1.86 29.59
C ASN A 95 4.40 1.40 29.21
N ARG A 96 4.54 0.62 28.13
CA ARG A 96 5.84 0.09 27.68
C ARG A 96 6.83 1.17 27.22
N VAL A 97 6.36 2.20 26.50
CA VAL A 97 7.25 3.32 26.11
C VAL A 97 7.54 4.28 27.27
N SER A 98 6.74 4.23 28.35
CA SER A 98 7.03 4.87 29.65
C SER A 98 7.43 6.35 29.53
N ILE A 99 6.50 7.20 29.07
CA ILE A 99 6.74 8.66 28.93
C ILE A 99 7.17 9.27 30.29
N PRO A 100 8.41 9.78 30.42
CA PRO A 100 8.91 10.27 31.70
C PRO A 100 8.07 11.42 32.27
N GLY A 101 7.74 11.33 33.56
CA GLY A 101 6.93 12.34 34.26
C GLY A 101 5.43 12.32 33.90
N PHE A 102 4.97 11.34 33.13
CA PHE A 102 3.57 11.21 32.73
C PHE A 102 3.02 9.82 33.07
N ASN A 103 1.86 9.78 33.73
CA ASN A 103 1.18 8.52 34.06
C ASN A 103 0.06 8.26 33.04
N SER A 104 0.37 7.48 32.01
CA SER A 104 -0.58 7.14 30.94
C SER A 104 -1.78 6.34 31.44
N ASP A 105 -1.59 5.43 32.40
CA ASP A 105 -2.67 4.61 32.95
C ASP A 105 -3.73 5.47 33.64
N ARG A 106 -3.28 6.47 34.43
CA ARG A 106 -4.16 7.45 35.06
C ARG A 106 -4.83 8.34 34.02
N TYR A 107 -4.08 8.80 33.01
CA TYR A 107 -4.63 9.66 31.95
C TYR A 107 -5.75 8.95 31.18
N LEU A 108 -5.60 7.64 30.95
CA LEU A 108 -6.56 6.82 30.22
C LEU A 108 -7.56 6.09 31.13
N ALA A 109 -7.61 6.36 32.44
CA ALA A 109 -8.37 5.54 33.39
C ALA A 109 -9.90 5.50 33.13
N ASN A 110 -10.45 6.49 32.42
CA ASN A 110 -11.90 6.64 32.20
C ASN A 110 -12.29 6.61 30.71
N VAL A 111 -11.42 6.17 29.81
CA VAL A 111 -11.67 6.26 28.35
C VAL A 111 -12.82 5.39 27.87
N GLU A 112 -13.18 4.36 28.62
CA GLU A 112 -14.37 3.53 28.40
C GLU A 112 -15.67 4.32 28.58
N LYS A 113 -15.66 5.38 29.39
CA LYS A 113 -16.82 6.25 29.66
C LYS A 113 -16.75 7.58 28.91
N ASP A 114 -15.54 8.13 28.78
CA ASP A 114 -15.26 9.40 28.12
C ASP A 114 -14.03 9.25 27.21
N SER A 115 -14.30 9.06 25.92
CA SER A 115 -13.29 8.76 24.92
C SER A 115 -12.45 9.96 24.49
N ARG A 116 -12.61 11.15 25.11
CA ARG A 116 -11.82 12.34 24.78
C ARG A 116 -10.32 12.14 24.91
N ALA A 117 -9.86 11.32 25.87
CA ALA A 117 -8.42 11.04 26.03
C ALA A 117 -7.91 9.91 25.12
N LEU A 118 -8.78 9.26 24.36
CA LEU A 118 -8.43 8.12 23.52
C LEU A 118 -8.15 8.60 22.08
N PRO A 119 -6.94 8.38 21.53
CA PRO A 119 -6.60 8.85 20.20
C PRO A 119 -7.16 7.97 19.09
N ASN A 120 -7.43 8.57 17.93
CA ASN A 120 -7.63 7.87 16.66
C ASN A 120 -6.32 7.85 15.86
N ILE A 121 -5.82 6.67 15.53
CA ILE A 121 -4.50 6.51 14.90
C ILE A 121 -4.67 5.97 13.48
N GLY A 122 -4.05 6.61 12.51
CA GLY A 122 -3.93 6.14 11.13
C GLY A 122 -2.53 5.60 10.84
N LEU A 123 -2.45 4.59 9.99
CA LEU A 123 -1.21 4.08 9.41
C LEU A 123 -1.30 4.17 7.89
N ALA A 124 -0.22 4.58 7.22
CA ALA A 124 -0.19 4.69 5.76
C ALA A 124 1.12 4.12 5.19
N VAL A 125 1.02 3.28 4.16
CA VAL A 125 2.16 2.67 3.48
C VAL A 125 2.17 3.10 2.01
N SER A 126 3.27 3.70 1.56
CA SER A 126 3.38 4.26 0.21
C SER A 126 3.36 3.22 -0.92
N GLY A 127 3.32 3.70 -2.17
CA GLY A 127 3.60 2.91 -3.36
C GLY A 127 5.08 2.70 -3.66
N GLY A 128 5.37 1.84 -4.65
CA GLY A 128 6.73 1.48 -5.06
C GLY A 128 6.98 -0.02 -5.30
N GLY A 129 5.96 -0.78 -5.72
CA GLY A 129 6.08 -2.22 -5.97
C GLY A 129 6.59 -3.02 -4.76
N TYR A 130 7.41 -4.05 -5.00
CA TYR A 130 7.96 -4.88 -3.92
C TYR A 130 8.81 -4.10 -2.93
N ARG A 131 9.48 -3.01 -3.34
CA ARG A 131 10.22 -2.14 -2.40
C ARG A 131 9.31 -1.64 -1.30
N ALA A 132 8.18 -1.05 -1.68
CA ALA A 132 7.23 -0.48 -0.74
C ALA A 132 6.49 -1.57 0.06
N MET A 133 6.12 -2.67 -0.59
CA MET A 133 5.53 -3.82 0.07
C MET A 133 6.44 -4.35 1.19
N LEU A 134 7.73 -4.59 0.91
CA LEU A 134 8.67 -5.23 1.84
C LEU A 134 9.19 -4.26 2.90
N ASN A 135 9.48 -3.01 2.54
CA ASN A 135 9.84 -1.97 3.51
C ASN A 135 8.67 -1.69 4.47
N GLY A 136 7.46 -1.56 3.93
CA GLY A 136 6.23 -1.47 4.70
C GLY A 136 5.95 -2.71 5.54
N ALA A 137 6.26 -3.91 5.06
CA ALA A 137 6.13 -5.15 5.83
C ALA A 137 7.03 -5.11 7.08
N GLY A 138 8.26 -4.60 6.95
CA GLY A 138 9.14 -4.36 8.09
C GLY A 138 8.53 -3.41 9.12
N ALA A 139 7.90 -2.33 8.65
CA ALA A 139 7.20 -1.38 9.50
C ALA A 139 6.01 -2.02 10.25
N ILE A 140 5.14 -2.73 9.53
CA ILE A 140 3.99 -3.44 10.11
C ILE A 140 4.48 -4.48 11.12
N ALA A 141 5.53 -5.24 10.81
CA ALA A 141 6.12 -6.20 11.74
C ALA A 141 6.58 -5.52 13.04
N ALA A 142 7.26 -4.38 12.98
CA ALA A 142 7.71 -3.65 14.15
C ALA A 142 6.57 -3.10 15.03
N TRP A 143 5.44 -2.77 14.39
CA TRP A 143 4.25 -2.23 15.05
C TRP A 143 3.27 -3.30 15.52
N ASP A 144 3.39 -4.53 15.04
CA ASP A 144 2.52 -5.65 15.39
C ASP A 144 2.99 -6.31 16.68
N SER A 145 2.14 -6.32 17.72
CA SER A 145 2.45 -6.99 18.98
C SER A 145 2.57 -8.51 18.88
N ARG A 146 2.20 -9.10 17.73
CA ARG A 146 2.34 -10.54 17.46
C ARG A 146 3.75 -10.89 16.97
N SER A 147 4.51 -9.91 16.49
CA SER A 147 5.87 -10.13 15.98
C SER A 147 6.86 -10.42 17.12
N PRO A 148 7.79 -11.38 16.94
CA PRO A 148 8.88 -11.60 17.88
C PRO A 148 9.71 -10.31 18.12
N GLY A 149 10.00 -10.01 19.39
CA GLY A 149 10.79 -8.84 19.80
C GLY A 149 10.10 -7.48 19.66
N SER A 150 8.87 -7.39 19.14
CA SER A 150 8.16 -6.10 19.05
C SER A 150 7.62 -5.59 20.38
N ASN A 151 7.56 -6.45 21.40
CA ASN A 151 7.05 -6.13 22.74
C ASN A 151 8.14 -5.92 23.79
N ASP A 152 9.42 -5.93 23.40
CA ASP A 152 10.53 -5.64 24.30
C ASP A 152 10.41 -4.21 24.87
N THR A 153 11.07 -3.94 26.00
CA THR A 153 11.04 -2.61 26.61
C THR A 153 11.51 -1.55 25.61
N GLY A 154 10.69 -0.52 25.37
CA GLY A 154 10.95 0.51 24.36
C GLY A 154 10.67 0.09 22.91
N ALA A 155 10.15 -1.10 22.64
CA ALA A 155 9.72 -1.50 21.29
C ALA A 155 8.29 -1.01 20.96
N LEU A 156 7.95 -1.02 19.67
CA LEU A 156 6.76 -0.36 19.12
C LEU A 156 5.55 -1.29 18.88
N GLY A 157 5.61 -2.54 19.32
CA GLY A 157 4.55 -3.54 19.14
C GLY A 157 3.22 -3.14 19.78
N GLY A 158 2.11 -3.32 19.09
CA GLY A 158 0.80 -2.85 19.56
C GLY A 158 0.39 -1.51 18.95
N LEU A 159 1.26 -0.82 18.20
CA LEU A 159 0.85 0.35 17.42
C LEU A 159 -0.14 -0.06 16.31
N LEU A 160 0.06 -1.22 15.67
CA LEU A 160 -0.89 -1.78 14.70
C LEU A 160 -2.23 -2.10 15.36
N GLN A 161 -2.21 -2.75 16.53
CA GLN A 161 -3.41 -3.05 17.30
C GLN A 161 -4.11 -1.78 17.82
N SER A 162 -3.37 -0.68 18.01
CA SER A 162 -3.89 0.62 18.42
C SER A 162 -4.49 1.44 17.28
N ALA A 163 -4.19 1.12 16.02
CA ALA A 163 -4.62 1.87 14.85
C ALA A 163 -6.12 1.73 14.59
N THR A 164 -6.80 2.81 14.21
CA THR A 164 -8.19 2.74 13.70
C THR A 164 -8.20 2.38 12.22
N TYR A 165 -7.26 2.94 11.45
CA TYR A 165 -7.21 2.86 9.99
C TYR A 165 -5.83 2.46 9.50
N LEU A 166 -5.76 1.70 8.40
CA LEU A 166 -4.53 1.35 7.70
C LEU A 166 -4.75 1.49 6.20
N SER A 167 -3.99 2.35 5.53
CA SER A 167 -4.07 2.55 4.08
C SER A 167 -2.81 2.10 3.36
N GLY A 168 -3.00 1.64 2.12
CA GLY A 168 -1.94 1.30 1.18
C GLY A 168 -2.32 1.77 -0.22
N LEU A 169 -1.33 2.07 -1.06
CA LEU A 169 -1.51 2.21 -2.50
C LEU A 169 -0.36 1.51 -3.24
N SER A 170 -0.58 1.11 -4.49
CA SER A 170 0.43 0.41 -5.29
C SER A 170 1.06 -0.77 -4.52
N GLY A 171 2.39 -0.82 -4.41
CA GLY A 171 3.11 -1.80 -3.58
C GLY A 171 2.69 -1.85 -2.09
N GLY A 172 2.35 -0.72 -1.47
CA GLY A 172 1.74 -0.69 -0.13
C GLY A 172 0.32 -1.28 -0.13
N GLY A 173 -0.41 -1.13 -1.23
CA GLY A 173 -1.68 -1.80 -1.49
C GLY A 173 -1.55 -3.32 -1.62
N TRP A 174 -0.43 -3.83 -2.14
CA TRP A 174 -0.13 -5.27 -2.16
C TRP A 174 0.07 -5.81 -0.74
N LEU A 175 0.81 -5.07 0.09
CA LEU A 175 0.99 -5.42 1.51
C LEU A 175 -0.35 -5.48 2.23
N VAL A 176 -1.13 -4.38 2.20
CA VAL A 176 -2.41 -4.30 2.90
C VAL A 176 -3.40 -5.32 2.34
N GLY A 177 -3.54 -5.42 1.02
CA GLY A 177 -4.42 -6.38 0.38
C GLY A 177 -4.07 -7.82 0.73
N SER A 178 -2.78 -8.18 0.69
CA SER A 178 -2.31 -9.54 1.01
C SER A 178 -2.56 -9.91 2.47
N ILE A 179 -2.19 -9.05 3.43
CA ILE A 179 -2.35 -9.42 4.85
C ILE A 179 -3.83 -9.58 5.20
N TYR A 180 -4.71 -8.69 4.75
CA TYR A 180 -6.15 -8.79 5.06
C TYR A 180 -6.83 -9.96 4.36
N THR A 181 -6.44 -10.26 3.12
CA THR A 181 -6.98 -11.42 2.40
C THR A 181 -6.60 -12.73 3.09
N ASN A 182 -5.36 -12.82 3.59
CA ASN A 182 -4.80 -14.02 4.20
C ASN A 182 -4.87 -13.98 5.73
N ASN A 183 -6.07 -13.85 6.27
CA ASN A 183 -6.31 -13.91 7.71
C ASN A 183 -5.63 -12.84 8.59
N PHE A 184 -5.45 -11.62 8.08
CA PHE A 184 -4.66 -10.59 8.77
C PHE A 184 -3.33 -11.17 9.25
N THR A 185 -2.72 -11.98 8.37
CA THR A 185 -1.51 -12.76 8.65
C THR A 185 -0.43 -11.85 9.20
N THR A 186 0.36 -12.38 10.13
CA THR A 186 1.58 -11.69 10.52
C THR A 186 2.55 -11.65 9.35
N ILE A 187 3.48 -10.71 9.40
CA ILE A 187 4.54 -10.60 8.39
C ILE A 187 5.44 -11.84 8.43
N GLN A 188 5.66 -12.39 9.63
CA GLN A 188 6.45 -13.59 9.82
C GLN A 188 5.81 -14.81 9.16
N ASP A 189 4.51 -15.01 9.38
CA ASP A 189 3.78 -16.10 8.75
C ASP A 189 3.78 -15.98 7.21
N ALA A 190 3.66 -14.76 6.69
CA ALA A 190 3.73 -14.52 5.25
C ALA A 190 5.14 -14.80 4.67
N LEU A 191 6.21 -14.45 5.40
CA LEU A 191 7.58 -14.76 4.99
C LEU A 191 7.91 -16.25 5.07
N ASN A 192 7.31 -16.97 6.02
CA ASN A 192 7.48 -18.40 6.25
C ASN A 192 6.51 -19.27 5.42
N SER A 193 5.56 -18.64 4.72
CA SER A 193 4.65 -19.35 3.82
C SER A 193 5.43 -19.96 2.65
N ASP A 194 4.95 -21.10 2.16
CA ASP A 194 5.44 -21.74 0.94
C ASP A 194 4.61 -21.34 -0.31
N THR A 195 3.51 -20.59 -0.12
CA THR A 195 2.53 -20.25 -1.17
C THR A 195 2.54 -18.78 -1.54
N ILE A 196 2.58 -17.89 -0.54
CA ILE A 196 2.58 -16.44 -0.75
C ILE A 196 3.97 -15.86 -0.52
N TRP A 197 4.20 -14.68 -1.11
CA TRP A 197 5.43 -13.89 -0.96
C TRP A 197 6.71 -14.64 -1.38
N GLN A 198 6.57 -15.63 -2.26
CA GLN A 198 7.68 -16.34 -2.91
C GLN A 198 8.34 -15.44 -3.96
N THR A 199 8.99 -14.36 -3.54
CA THR A 199 9.50 -13.31 -4.45
C THR A 199 10.58 -13.81 -5.39
N GLN A 200 11.22 -14.94 -5.11
CA GLN A 200 12.18 -15.59 -6.01
C GLN A 200 11.50 -16.08 -7.29
N ASN A 201 10.21 -16.41 -7.19
CA ASN A 201 9.38 -16.75 -8.33
C ASN A 201 8.96 -15.47 -9.03
N ASN A 202 9.39 -15.32 -10.28
CA ASN A 202 9.03 -14.16 -11.08
C ASN A 202 7.52 -14.15 -11.35
N ILE A 203 6.85 -13.04 -11.03
CA ILE A 203 5.40 -12.90 -11.17
C ILE A 203 4.90 -13.14 -12.62
N LEU A 204 5.74 -12.89 -13.63
CA LEU A 204 5.42 -13.15 -15.04
C LEU A 204 5.63 -14.62 -15.43
N LYS A 205 6.30 -15.42 -14.60
CA LYS A 205 6.42 -16.86 -14.78
C LYS A 205 5.41 -17.65 -13.95
N GLY A 206 4.88 -17.02 -12.91
CA GLY A 206 4.00 -17.65 -11.94
C GLY A 206 4.76 -18.58 -10.98
N PRO A 207 4.04 -19.19 -10.03
CA PRO A 207 4.63 -20.10 -9.05
C PRO A 207 5.13 -21.41 -9.67
N GLU A 208 6.16 -22.03 -9.09
CA GLU A 208 6.80 -23.25 -9.64
C GLU A 208 5.86 -24.45 -9.78
N GLN A 209 4.79 -24.52 -8.97
CA GLN A 209 3.81 -25.60 -9.05
C GLN A 209 2.94 -25.55 -10.33
N TYR A 210 2.95 -24.44 -11.07
CA TYR A 210 2.26 -24.32 -12.35
C TYR A 210 3.25 -24.41 -13.51
N SER A 211 2.88 -25.15 -14.56
CA SER A 211 3.56 -24.96 -15.84
C SER A 211 3.28 -23.55 -16.35
N LEU A 212 4.25 -22.93 -17.01
CA LEU A 212 4.09 -21.58 -17.55
C LEU A 212 2.86 -21.46 -18.49
N VAL A 213 2.58 -22.50 -19.28
CA VAL A 213 1.39 -22.54 -20.14
C VAL A 213 0.11 -22.65 -19.31
N GLY A 214 0.10 -23.52 -18.28
CA GLY A 214 -1.03 -23.65 -17.37
C GLY A 214 -1.34 -22.35 -16.63
N TYR A 215 -0.32 -21.68 -16.11
CA TYR A 215 -0.44 -20.38 -15.44
C TYR A 215 -1.14 -19.33 -16.32
N TYR A 216 -0.67 -19.18 -17.56
CA TYR A 216 -1.29 -18.23 -18.49
C TYR A 216 -2.69 -18.67 -18.93
N ASN A 217 -2.93 -19.98 -19.17
CA ASN A 217 -4.26 -20.46 -19.53
C ASN A 217 -5.29 -20.14 -18.43
N GLU A 218 -4.98 -20.41 -17.16
CA GLU A 218 -5.88 -20.08 -16.05
C GLU A 218 -6.19 -18.58 -15.98
N ILE A 219 -5.17 -17.72 -16.17
CA ILE A 219 -5.38 -16.27 -16.21
C ILE A 219 -6.26 -15.86 -17.39
N PHE A 220 -6.00 -16.40 -18.59
CA PHE A 220 -6.80 -16.08 -19.78
C PHE A 220 -8.24 -16.56 -19.63
N ASP A 221 -8.45 -17.78 -19.13
CA ASP A 221 -9.77 -18.35 -18.90
C ASP A 221 -10.57 -17.51 -17.89
N ASP A 222 -9.93 -17.03 -16.81
CA ASP A 222 -10.55 -16.10 -15.85
C ASP A 222 -11.00 -14.79 -16.53
N VAL A 223 -10.12 -14.15 -17.30
CA VAL A 223 -10.41 -12.86 -17.95
C VAL A 223 -11.43 -13.02 -19.09
N ASP A 224 -11.36 -14.12 -19.86
CA ASP A 224 -12.33 -14.47 -20.88
C ASP A 224 -13.71 -14.72 -20.25
N ALA A 225 -13.78 -15.38 -19.09
CA ALA A 225 -15.05 -15.59 -18.38
C ALA A 225 -15.69 -14.28 -17.90
N LYS A 226 -14.89 -13.27 -17.52
CA LYS A 226 -15.39 -11.91 -17.22
C LYS A 226 -15.96 -11.23 -18.47
N ASP A 227 -15.29 -11.36 -19.60
CA ASP A 227 -15.75 -10.81 -20.89
C ASP A 227 -17.04 -11.47 -21.38
N ASP A 228 -17.12 -12.80 -21.28
CA ASP A 228 -18.34 -13.57 -21.59
C ASP A 228 -19.52 -13.19 -20.69
N ALA A 229 -19.24 -12.69 -19.46
CA ALA A 229 -20.25 -12.13 -18.56
C ALA A 229 -20.67 -10.69 -18.92
N GLY A 230 -20.06 -10.09 -19.94
CA GLY A 230 -20.41 -8.77 -20.49
C GLY A 230 -19.65 -7.61 -19.86
N TYR A 231 -18.47 -7.84 -19.31
CA TYR A 231 -17.60 -6.82 -18.71
C TYR A 231 -16.33 -6.63 -19.53
N ASP A 232 -15.88 -5.39 -19.66
CA ASP A 232 -14.68 -5.08 -20.43
C ASP A 232 -13.42 -5.68 -19.80
N ARG A 233 -12.52 -6.16 -20.67
CA ARG A 233 -11.19 -6.63 -20.32
C ARG A 233 -10.23 -5.46 -20.21
N SER A 234 -9.37 -5.49 -19.22
CA SER A 234 -8.27 -4.53 -19.08
C SER A 234 -6.93 -5.20 -18.78
N ILE A 235 -5.81 -4.50 -18.99
CA ILE A 235 -4.50 -5.00 -18.54
C ILE A 235 -4.52 -5.29 -17.02
N THR A 236 -5.25 -4.47 -16.27
CA THR A 236 -5.40 -4.60 -14.82
C THR A 236 -5.99 -5.95 -14.42
N ASP A 237 -6.84 -6.57 -15.23
CA ASP A 237 -7.36 -7.91 -14.96
C ASP A 237 -6.22 -8.93 -14.93
N TYR A 238 -5.43 -8.99 -16.01
CA TYR A 238 -4.28 -9.90 -16.10
C TYR A 238 -3.28 -9.63 -14.97
N TRP A 239 -2.99 -8.36 -14.70
CA TRP A 239 -2.08 -7.96 -13.63
C TRP A 239 -2.59 -8.38 -12.24
N GLY A 240 -3.85 -8.09 -11.94
CA GLY A 240 -4.49 -8.45 -10.69
C GLY A 240 -4.51 -9.96 -10.47
N ARG A 241 -4.72 -10.75 -11.53
CA ARG A 241 -4.59 -12.21 -11.47
C ARG A 241 -3.15 -12.62 -11.17
N MET A 242 -2.15 -12.10 -11.88
CA MET A 242 -0.74 -12.40 -11.62
C MET A 242 -0.32 -12.04 -10.18
N LEU A 243 -0.75 -10.88 -9.67
CA LEU A 243 -0.57 -10.47 -8.28
C LEU A 243 -1.20 -11.46 -7.31
N SER A 244 -2.40 -11.97 -7.61
CA SER A 244 -3.10 -12.86 -6.71
C SER A 244 -2.35 -14.17 -6.46
N TYR A 245 -1.70 -14.74 -7.46
CA TYR A 245 -0.86 -15.93 -7.29
C TYR A 245 0.31 -15.72 -6.31
N GLN A 246 0.77 -14.48 -6.16
CA GLN A 246 1.84 -14.12 -5.23
C GLN A 246 1.33 -13.73 -3.84
N LEU A 247 0.10 -13.21 -3.76
CA LEU A 247 -0.37 -12.44 -2.61
C LEU A 247 -1.61 -13.04 -1.93
N VAL A 248 -2.27 -14.03 -2.52
CA VAL A 248 -3.51 -14.63 -2.01
C VAL A 248 -3.28 -16.12 -1.80
N ASP A 249 -3.37 -16.58 -0.55
CA ASP A 249 -3.20 -17.96 -0.17
C ASP A 249 -4.46 -18.78 -0.46
N ALA A 250 -4.75 -18.94 -1.74
CA ALA A 250 -5.86 -19.73 -2.25
C ALA A 250 -5.45 -20.42 -3.55
N THR A 251 -6.14 -21.51 -3.88
CA THR A 251 -5.92 -22.21 -5.15
C THR A 251 -6.07 -21.23 -6.31
N ASN A 252 -5.10 -21.25 -7.22
CA ASN A 252 -5.03 -20.36 -8.38
C ASN A 252 -5.10 -18.85 -8.01
N GLY A 253 -4.67 -18.47 -6.79
CA GLY A 253 -4.80 -17.09 -6.32
C GLY A 253 -6.25 -16.63 -6.16
N GLY A 254 -7.20 -17.54 -5.89
CA GLY A 254 -8.56 -17.19 -5.47
C GLY A 254 -9.36 -16.34 -6.48
N PRO A 255 -9.70 -16.87 -7.68
CA PRO A 255 -10.48 -16.12 -8.67
C PRO A 255 -11.84 -15.62 -8.15
N GLY A 256 -12.46 -16.32 -7.19
CA GLY A 256 -13.71 -15.89 -6.56
C GLY A 256 -13.59 -15.11 -5.25
N PHE A 257 -12.36 -14.86 -4.76
CA PHE A 257 -12.14 -14.14 -3.50
C PHE A 257 -12.40 -12.65 -3.71
N THR A 258 -13.28 -12.06 -2.91
CA THR A 258 -13.66 -10.65 -3.05
C THR A 258 -13.16 -9.78 -1.91
N PHE A 259 -12.81 -8.54 -2.19
CA PHE A 259 -12.35 -7.61 -1.16
C PHE A 259 -13.47 -7.26 -0.18
N SER A 260 -14.72 -7.19 -0.65
CA SER A 260 -15.86 -6.97 0.23
C SER A 260 -16.11 -8.09 1.25
N SER A 261 -15.67 -9.31 0.96
CA SER A 261 -15.81 -10.44 1.91
C SER A 261 -14.97 -10.28 3.18
N ILE A 262 -13.97 -9.38 3.18
CA ILE A 262 -13.24 -9.00 4.41
C ILE A 262 -14.22 -8.45 5.46
N ALA A 263 -15.34 -7.85 5.05
CA ALA A 263 -16.36 -7.37 5.97
C ALA A 263 -17.02 -8.48 6.81
N ASP A 264 -17.00 -9.73 6.31
CA ASP A 264 -17.62 -10.89 6.93
C ASP A 264 -16.65 -11.68 7.82
N ASP A 265 -15.35 -11.36 7.79
CA ASP A 265 -14.33 -11.94 8.67
C ASP A 265 -14.68 -11.73 10.15
N PRO A 266 -14.65 -12.79 11.00
CA PRO A 266 -14.93 -12.67 12.42
C PRO A 266 -14.13 -11.59 13.13
N ASP A 267 -12.83 -11.48 12.86
CA ASP A 267 -11.95 -10.54 13.56
C ASP A 267 -12.21 -9.09 13.13
N PHE A 268 -12.37 -8.84 11.83
CA PHE A 268 -12.74 -7.53 11.30
C PHE A 268 -14.14 -7.11 11.78
N LYS A 269 -15.13 -8.00 11.69
CA LYS A 269 -16.50 -7.77 12.18
C LYS A 269 -16.54 -7.43 13.67
N ASN A 270 -15.68 -8.08 14.46
CA ASN A 270 -15.48 -7.80 15.89
C ASN A 270 -14.49 -6.66 16.15
N ALA A 271 -14.08 -5.91 15.12
CA ALA A 271 -13.22 -4.74 15.17
C ALA A 271 -11.83 -4.97 15.80
N GLN A 272 -11.28 -6.17 15.65
CA GLN A 272 -9.97 -6.57 16.16
C GLN A 272 -8.81 -6.09 15.27
N THR A 273 -9.07 -5.81 14.00
CA THR A 273 -8.10 -5.23 13.05
C THR A 273 -8.46 -3.77 12.73
N PRO A 274 -7.53 -2.93 12.23
CA PRO A 274 -7.89 -1.63 11.67
C PRO A 274 -8.79 -1.79 10.43
N LEU A 275 -9.42 -0.70 9.98
CA LEU A 275 -10.13 -0.67 8.70
C LEU A 275 -9.12 -0.46 7.55
N PRO A 276 -9.02 -1.40 6.58
CA PRO A 276 -8.12 -1.25 5.46
C PRO A 276 -8.67 -0.32 4.38
N PHE A 277 -7.78 0.47 3.78
CA PHE A 277 -8.05 1.25 2.57
C PHE A 277 -6.99 0.97 1.50
N LEU A 278 -7.45 0.75 0.27
CA LEU A 278 -6.61 0.80 -0.93
C LEU A 278 -6.98 2.07 -1.72
N VAL A 279 -5.99 2.82 -2.18
CA VAL A 279 -6.20 4.10 -2.89
C VAL A 279 -5.86 3.98 -4.37
N ALA A 280 -6.66 4.62 -5.23
CA ALA A 280 -6.50 4.71 -6.67
C ALA A 280 -6.93 6.10 -7.17
N ASP A 281 -6.46 6.51 -8.34
CA ASP A 281 -6.81 7.81 -8.91
C ASP A 281 -7.81 7.68 -10.05
N GLY A 282 -8.72 8.65 -10.16
CA GLY A 282 -9.61 8.77 -11.30
C GLY A 282 -8.88 9.27 -12.54
N ARG A 283 -8.95 8.53 -13.65
CA ARG A 283 -8.43 8.94 -14.96
C ARG A 283 -9.59 9.01 -15.95
N ALA A 284 -9.94 10.19 -16.45
CA ALA A 284 -10.99 10.28 -17.47
C ALA A 284 -10.51 9.72 -18.82
N PRO A 285 -11.40 9.18 -19.67
CA PRO A 285 -11.02 8.67 -20.99
C PRO A 285 -10.25 9.73 -21.82
N GLY A 286 -9.10 9.33 -22.37
CA GLY A 286 -8.23 10.20 -23.17
C GLY A 286 -7.29 11.12 -22.38
N GLN A 287 -7.36 11.14 -21.04
CA GLN A 287 -6.33 11.78 -20.22
C GLN A 287 -5.08 10.91 -20.16
N VAL A 288 -3.89 11.51 -20.14
CA VAL A 288 -2.61 10.78 -19.99
C VAL A 288 -1.85 11.24 -18.74
N ILE A 289 -2.05 12.50 -18.34
CA ILE A 289 -1.47 13.08 -17.12
C ILE A 289 -2.53 13.05 -16.04
N ILE A 290 -2.17 12.49 -14.88
CA ILE A 290 -2.95 12.59 -13.66
C ILE A 290 -2.45 13.81 -12.90
N SER A 291 -3.31 14.82 -12.77
CA SER A 291 -3.00 16.02 -12.02
C SER A 291 -3.20 15.78 -10.52
N ASN A 292 -2.52 16.57 -9.68
CA ASN A 292 -2.68 16.55 -8.23
C ASN A 292 -4.11 16.92 -7.74
N ASN A 293 -4.98 17.39 -8.63
CA ASN A 293 -6.40 17.62 -8.36
C ASN A 293 -7.30 16.58 -9.05
N SER A 294 -6.77 15.40 -9.37
CA SER A 294 -7.58 14.26 -9.74
C SER A 294 -8.50 13.86 -8.58
N THR A 295 -9.57 13.14 -8.89
CA THR A 295 -10.42 12.57 -7.84
C THR A 295 -9.71 11.35 -7.28
N VAL A 296 -9.42 11.38 -5.97
CA VAL A 296 -8.77 10.28 -5.27
C VAL A 296 -9.85 9.33 -4.78
N PHE A 297 -9.77 8.07 -5.18
CA PHE A 297 -10.71 7.02 -4.78
C PHE A 297 -10.11 6.18 -3.67
N ASP A 298 -10.87 5.99 -2.59
CA ASP A 298 -10.55 5.04 -1.54
C ASP A 298 -11.52 3.84 -1.56
N ILE A 299 -10.93 2.65 -1.42
CA ILE A 299 -11.61 1.36 -1.48
C ILE A 299 -11.44 0.68 -0.12
N ASN A 300 -12.55 0.40 0.56
CA ASN A 300 -12.59 -0.38 1.80
C ASN A 300 -13.57 -1.56 1.65
N PRO A 301 -13.63 -2.52 2.61
CA PRO A 301 -14.46 -3.72 2.47
C PRO A 301 -15.96 -3.46 2.27
N TRP A 302 -16.47 -2.26 2.57
CA TRP A 302 -17.88 -1.93 2.39
C TRP A 302 -18.17 -1.18 1.10
N GLU A 303 -17.23 -0.38 0.61
CA GLU A 303 -17.50 0.63 -0.42
C GLU A 303 -16.26 1.14 -1.15
N MET A 304 -16.50 1.68 -2.34
CA MET A 304 -15.53 2.38 -3.16
C MET A 304 -16.10 3.74 -3.55
N GLY A 305 -15.28 4.78 -3.51
CA GLY A 305 -15.72 6.12 -3.88
C GLY A 305 -14.73 7.17 -3.45
N SER A 306 -15.23 8.38 -3.24
CA SER A 306 -14.40 9.51 -2.81
C SER A 306 -15.22 10.51 -2.02
N SER A 307 -14.59 11.09 -0.98
CA SER A 307 -15.09 12.28 -0.28
C SER A 307 -14.80 13.58 -1.02
N ASP A 308 -14.02 13.56 -2.11
CA ASP A 308 -13.72 14.76 -2.87
C ASP A 308 -14.99 15.39 -3.45
N PRO A 309 -15.12 16.72 -3.50
CA PRO A 309 -16.29 17.40 -4.06
C PRO A 309 -16.59 17.03 -5.52
N THR A 310 -15.56 16.63 -6.27
CA THR A 310 -15.65 16.16 -7.65
C THR A 310 -16.35 14.82 -7.80
N LEU A 311 -16.64 14.09 -6.72
CA LEU A 311 -17.49 12.90 -6.75
C LEU A 311 -18.51 12.93 -5.61
N ASN A 312 -18.02 13.09 -4.38
CA ASN A 312 -18.77 13.12 -3.13
C ASN A 312 -19.76 11.95 -3.03
N GLY A 313 -19.26 10.75 -3.27
CA GLY A 313 -20.12 9.58 -3.38
C GLY A 313 -19.36 8.27 -3.20
N TYR A 314 -20.00 7.30 -2.53
CA TYR A 314 -19.49 5.94 -2.39
C TYR A 314 -20.54 4.91 -2.80
N VAL A 315 -20.13 3.97 -3.65
CA VAL A 315 -20.92 2.81 -4.05
C VAL A 315 -20.62 1.63 -3.14
N PRO A 316 -21.62 0.80 -2.74
CA PRO A 316 -21.37 -0.44 -2.02
C PRO A 316 -20.47 -1.38 -2.84
N LEU A 317 -19.29 -1.72 -2.32
CA LEU A 317 -18.23 -2.39 -3.08
C LEU A 317 -18.69 -3.73 -3.64
N LYS A 318 -19.38 -4.52 -2.80
CA LYS A 318 -19.98 -5.81 -3.16
C LYS A 318 -20.82 -5.76 -4.44
N TYR A 319 -21.43 -4.60 -4.74
CA TYR A 319 -22.31 -4.41 -5.89
C TYR A 319 -21.74 -3.49 -6.96
N ALA A 320 -20.47 -3.06 -6.85
CA ALA A 320 -19.90 -2.00 -7.68
C ALA A 320 -19.94 -2.29 -9.19
N GLY A 321 -19.93 -3.57 -9.59
CA GLY A 321 -20.10 -3.98 -11.00
C GLY A 321 -21.55 -3.94 -11.53
N SER A 322 -22.51 -3.45 -10.76
CA SER A 322 -23.92 -3.38 -11.17
C SER A 322 -24.24 -2.11 -11.98
N LYS A 323 -25.34 -2.12 -12.74
CA LYS A 323 -25.79 -0.97 -13.54
C LYS A 323 -26.54 0.07 -12.71
N PHE A 324 -25.81 0.84 -11.90
CA PHE A 324 -26.37 1.99 -11.18
C PHE A 324 -26.80 3.09 -12.17
N ALA A 325 -27.82 3.85 -11.78
CA ALA A 325 -28.27 5.04 -12.48
C ALA A 325 -28.76 6.09 -11.48
N ASN A 326 -28.26 7.32 -11.62
CA ASN A 326 -28.67 8.47 -10.80
C ASN A 326 -28.56 8.19 -9.29
N GLY A 327 -27.48 7.51 -8.87
CA GLY A 327 -27.22 7.20 -7.46
C GLY A 327 -27.91 5.95 -6.91
N SER A 328 -28.66 5.19 -7.72
CA SER A 328 -29.36 3.99 -7.23
C SER A 328 -29.34 2.85 -8.24
N LEU A 329 -29.39 1.60 -7.76
CA LEU A 329 -29.54 0.44 -8.62
C LEU A 329 -31.04 0.28 -9.00
N PRO A 330 -31.41 0.40 -10.29
CA PRO A 330 -32.81 0.35 -10.73
C PRO A 330 -33.51 -0.97 -10.37
N ARG A 331 -34.82 -0.95 -10.13
CA ARG A 331 -35.58 -2.14 -9.72
C ARG A 331 -35.59 -3.27 -10.75
N ASN A 332 -35.47 -2.92 -12.03
CA ASN A 332 -35.44 -3.85 -13.16
C ASN A 332 -34.03 -4.35 -13.50
N GLU A 333 -32.99 -3.83 -12.83
CA GLU A 333 -31.60 -4.29 -12.99
C GLU A 333 -31.26 -5.33 -11.91
N SER A 334 -30.32 -6.21 -12.26
CA SER A 334 -29.79 -7.23 -11.35
C SER A 334 -28.66 -6.67 -10.49
N CYS A 335 -28.51 -7.21 -9.29
CA CYS A 335 -27.32 -6.97 -8.48
C CYS A 335 -26.22 -7.90 -8.96
N MET A 336 -25.04 -7.34 -9.19
CA MET A 336 -23.87 -8.07 -9.66
C MET A 336 -22.85 -8.14 -8.53
N VAL A 337 -22.31 -9.33 -8.26
CA VAL A 337 -21.25 -9.58 -7.27
C VAL A 337 -20.03 -10.21 -7.94
N GLY A 338 -18.89 -10.23 -7.25
CA GLY A 338 -17.64 -10.84 -7.74
C GLY A 338 -16.76 -9.90 -8.56
N PHE A 339 -17.26 -8.72 -8.92
CA PHE A 339 -16.49 -7.69 -9.63
C PHE A 339 -15.32 -7.15 -8.79
N ASP A 340 -15.48 -7.14 -7.47
CA ASP A 340 -14.49 -6.67 -6.50
C ASP A 340 -13.48 -7.76 -6.10
N ASN A 341 -13.03 -8.58 -7.05
CA ASN A 341 -11.99 -9.59 -6.83
C ASN A 341 -10.76 -8.95 -6.15
N VAL A 342 -10.22 -9.59 -5.12
CA VAL A 342 -9.10 -9.05 -4.31
C VAL A 342 -7.88 -8.68 -5.16
N GLY A 343 -7.57 -9.50 -6.17
CA GLY A 343 -6.51 -9.26 -7.14
C GLY A 343 -6.78 -8.05 -8.00
N TYR A 344 -8.02 -7.90 -8.48
CA TYR A 344 -8.44 -6.76 -9.29
C TYR A 344 -8.40 -5.44 -8.50
N ILE A 345 -8.75 -5.46 -7.22
CA ILE A 345 -8.63 -4.28 -6.34
C ILE A 345 -7.15 -3.90 -6.12
N MET A 346 -6.29 -4.86 -5.77
CA MET A 346 -4.84 -4.62 -5.65
C MET A 346 -4.24 -4.15 -6.99
N GLY A 347 -4.68 -4.74 -8.10
CA GLY A 347 -4.30 -4.36 -9.44
C GLY A 347 -4.72 -2.93 -9.77
N THR A 348 -5.97 -2.54 -9.46
CA THR A 348 -6.49 -1.18 -9.66
C THR A 348 -5.62 -0.14 -8.94
N SER A 349 -5.25 -0.42 -7.68
CA SER A 349 -4.37 0.44 -6.90
C SER A 349 -2.90 0.47 -7.39
N SER A 350 -2.52 -0.39 -8.33
CA SER A 350 -1.13 -0.57 -8.80
C SER A 350 -0.98 -0.64 -10.32
N THR A 351 -1.95 -0.11 -11.07
CA THR A 351 -2.01 -0.21 -12.54
C THR A 351 -1.18 0.89 -13.21
N LEU A 352 0.15 0.81 -13.07
CA LEU A 352 1.14 1.74 -13.63
C LEU A 352 1.59 1.34 -15.06
N PHE A 353 0.70 0.75 -15.87
CA PHE A 353 1.10 0.12 -17.13
C PHE A 353 1.53 1.08 -18.22
N ASN A 354 1.10 2.33 -18.17
CA ASN A 354 1.58 3.39 -19.07
C ASN A 354 3.10 3.55 -19.01
N GLN A 355 3.71 3.32 -17.84
CA GLN A 355 5.15 3.38 -17.67
C GLN A 355 5.83 2.05 -18.04
N ILE A 356 5.24 0.91 -17.69
CA ILE A 356 5.80 -0.42 -17.99
C ILE A 356 5.84 -0.69 -19.51
N ILE A 357 4.82 -0.27 -20.26
CA ILE A 357 4.76 -0.41 -21.74
C ILE A 357 5.95 0.29 -22.39
N LEU A 358 6.29 1.50 -21.94
CA LEU A 358 7.44 2.27 -22.46
C LEU A 358 8.75 1.52 -22.24
N TYR A 359 8.92 0.87 -21.09
CA TYR A 359 10.13 0.08 -20.80
C TYR A 359 10.18 -1.27 -21.50
N LEU A 360 9.04 -1.91 -21.78
CA LEU A 360 8.97 -3.18 -22.51
C LEU A 360 9.19 -3.01 -24.02
N GLN A 361 8.90 -1.82 -24.56
CA GLN A 361 9.14 -1.48 -25.96
C GLN A 361 10.58 -1.00 -26.22
N ASP A 362 11.34 -0.65 -25.18
CA ASP A 362 12.76 -0.33 -25.28
C ASP A 362 13.61 -1.62 -25.35
N GLY A 363 14.16 -1.91 -26.53
CA GLY A 363 15.03 -3.06 -26.78
C GLY A 363 16.36 -3.05 -26.03
N ASN A 364 16.70 -1.94 -25.35
CA ASN A 364 17.86 -1.82 -24.46
C ASN A 364 17.51 -1.91 -22.97
N SER A 365 16.23 -2.07 -22.62
CA SER A 365 15.78 -2.12 -21.24
C SER A 365 16.25 -3.39 -20.53
N THR A 366 17.03 -3.22 -19.46
CA THR A 366 17.48 -4.29 -18.57
C THR A 366 16.38 -4.78 -17.61
N LEU A 367 15.17 -4.22 -17.69
CA LEU A 367 14.05 -4.46 -16.76
C LEU A 367 13.15 -5.64 -17.17
N VAL A 368 13.37 -6.24 -18.35
CA VAL A 368 12.92 -7.61 -18.63
C VAL A 368 14.04 -8.53 -18.13
N PRO A 369 13.84 -9.26 -17.01
CA PRO A 369 14.88 -10.13 -16.48
C PRO A 369 15.40 -11.11 -17.54
N LYS A 370 16.72 -11.29 -17.59
CA LYS A 370 17.34 -12.36 -18.38
C LYS A 370 16.68 -13.68 -17.99
N GLY A 371 16.10 -14.37 -18.97
CA GLY A 371 15.45 -15.67 -18.77
C GLY A 371 13.92 -15.67 -18.72
N ILE A 372 13.25 -14.55 -19.00
CA ILE A 372 11.83 -14.59 -19.40
C ILE A 372 11.75 -15.18 -20.83
N PRO A 373 11.00 -16.27 -21.06
CA PRO A 373 10.87 -16.83 -22.39
C PRO A 373 10.25 -15.85 -23.39
N ASN A 374 10.75 -15.79 -24.63
CA ASN A 374 10.25 -14.89 -25.67
C ASN A 374 8.74 -14.98 -25.93
N PHE A 375 8.12 -16.14 -25.64
CA PHE A 375 6.68 -16.28 -25.79
C PHE A 375 5.89 -15.52 -24.71
N VAL A 376 6.42 -15.39 -23.49
CA VAL A 376 5.81 -14.58 -22.41
C VAL A 376 5.81 -13.12 -22.80
N ILE A 377 6.93 -12.63 -23.34
CA ILE A 377 7.02 -11.26 -23.87
C ILE A 377 5.98 -11.06 -24.97
N LYS A 378 5.83 -12.01 -25.91
CA LYS A 378 4.80 -11.93 -26.96
C LYS A 378 3.37 -11.93 -26.42
N ILE A 379 3.09 -12.73 -25.38
CA ILE A 379 1.78 -12.78 -24.72
C ILE A 379 1.48 -11.43 -24.09
N VAL A 380 2.39 -10.92 -23.25
CA VAL A 380 2.24 -9.62 -22.59
C VAL A 380 2.12 -8.50 -23.63
N SER A 381 3.05 -8.40 -24.59
CA SER A 381 2.96 -7.41 -25.68
C SER A 381 1.70 -7.53 -26.53
N GLY A 382 1.19 -8.76 -26.73
CA GLY A 382 -0.09 -9.00 -27.41
C GLY A 382 -1.27 -8.41 -26.64
N ILE A 383 -1.35 -8.66 -25.33
CA ILE A 383 -2.35 -8.05 -24.43
C ILE A 383 -2.24 -6.52 -24.49
N LEU A 384 -1.02 -5.98 -24.36
CA LEU A 384 -0.75 -4.54 -24.39
C LEU A 384 -1.19 -3.88 -25.70
N THR A 385 -0.95 -4.54 -26.84
CA THR A 385 -1.28 -4.01 -28.17
C THR A 385 -2.77 -4.06 -28.46
N VAL A 386 -3.45 -5.12 -28.02
CA VAL A 386 -4.91 -5.28 -28.22
C VAL A 386 -5.68 -4.29 -27.33
N LEU A 387 -5.24 -4.09 -26.09
CA LEU A 387 -5.94 -3.26 -25.10
C LEU A 387 -5.50 -1.79 -25.07
N GLY A 388 -4.30 -1.47 -25.58
CA GLY A 388 -3.78 -0.11 -25.61
C GLY A 388 -4.50 0.84 -26.59
N ASN A 389 -5.24 0.31 -27.57
CA ASN A 389 -5.92 1.15 -28.57
C ASN A 389 -7.23 1.79 -28.06
N ASP A 390 -7.78 1.34 -26.92
CA ASP A 390 -9.09 1.77 -26.40
C ASP A 390 -9.04 2.33 -24.94
N ASN A 391 -7.87 2.73 -24.45
CA ASN A 391 -7.62 3.03 -23.02
C ASN A 391 -7.99 1.86 -22.08
N ASN A 392 -7.89 0.59 -22.53
CA ASN A 392 -8.04 -0.60 -21.67
C ASN A 392 -6.69 -0.98 -21.03
N ASP A 393 -5.77 -0.02 -21.02
CA ASP A 393 -4.44 -0.06 -20.44
C ASP A 393 -4.43 0.07 -18.91
N ILE A 394 -5.56 0.47 -18.33
CA ILE A 394 -5.77 0.84 -16.93
C ILE A 394 -6.96 0.09 -16.33
N ALA A 395 -7.33 0.33 -15.07
CA ALA A 395 -8.43 -0.40 -14.44
C ALA A 395 -9.79 0.06 -14.98
N ASP A 396 -10.53 -0.85 -15.60
CA ASP A 396 -11.88 -0.59 -16.12
C ASP A 396 -12.96 -0.96 -15.10
N TRP A 397 -13.74 0.02 -14.67
CA TRP A 397 -14.86 -0.11 -13.76
C TRP A 397 -16.20 0.10 -14.49
N THR A 398 -16.33 -0.51 -15.66
CA THR A 398 -17.59 -0.54 -16.44
C THR A 398 -18.51 -1.67 -15.96
N PRO A 399 -19.81 -1.42 -15.76
CA PRO A 399 -20.50 -0.13 -15.91
C PRO A 399 -20.12 0.86 -14.80
N ASN A 400 -19.97 2.14 -15.16
CA ASN A 400 -19.69 3.22 -14.20
C ASN A 400 -20.77 3.27 -13.11
N PRO A 401 -20.43 2.95 -11.84
CA PRO A 401 -21.42 2.97 -10.76
C PRO A 401 -21.92 4.39 -10.46
N PHE A 402 -21.17 5.43 -10.82
CA PHE A 402 -21.50 6.83 -10.59
C PHE A 402 -22.18 7.52 -11.77
N LYS A 403 -22.68 6.75 -12.75
CA LYS A 403 -23.44 7.32 -13.88
C LYS A 403 -24.67 8.08 -13.37
N GLY A 404 -24.76 9.37 -13.70
CA GLY A 404 -25.81 10.29 -13.28
C GLY A 404 -25.71 10.76 -11.83
N TRP A 405 -24.67 10.39 -11.08
CA TRP A 405 -24.45 10.86 -9.71
C TRP A 405 -23.75 12.21 -9.69
N ASN A 406 -24.27 13.16 -8.89
CA ASN A 406 -23.69 14.49 -8.69
C ASN A 406 -23.34 15.21 -10.02
N PRO A 407 -24.25 15.30 -11.00
CA PRO A 407 -23.92 15.68 -12.39
C PRO A 407 -23.41 17.12 -12.55
N GLU A 408 -23.60 17.98 -11.54
CA GLU A 408 -23.08 19.35 -11.55
C GLU A 408 -21.58 19.42 -11.24
N ASN A 409 -21.06 18.47 -10.44
CA ASN A 409 -19.66 18.48 -9.98
C ASN A 409 -18.85 17.27 -10.47
N ASN A 410 -19.52 16.15 -10.75
CA ASN A 410 -18.87 14.91 -11.14
C ASN A 410 -18.62 14.86 -12.66
N PRO A 411 -17.36 14.98 -13.11
CA PRO A 411 -17.04 14.95 -14.53
C PRO A 411 -17.36 13.59 -15.16
N GLY A 412 -17.40 12.51 -14.36
CA GLY A 412 -17.74 11.17 -14.78
C GLY A 412 -19.25 10.89 -14.86
N ALA A 413 -20.13 11.80 -14.42
CA ALA A 413 -21.57 11.53 -14.31
C ALA A 413 -22.23 11.21 -15.66
N GLY A 414 -21.75 11.78 -16.76
CA GLY A 414 -22.26 11.50 -18.11
C GLY A 414 -21.70 10.21 -18.72
N SER A 415 -20.64 9.64 -18.16
CA SER A 415 -19.93 8.50 -18.71
C SER A 415 -20.56 7.18 -18.28
N THR A 416 -20.63 6.22 -19.20
CA THR A 416 -20.92 4.80 -18.90
C THR A 416 -19.72 4.03 -18.38
N ARG A 417 -18.53 4.62 -18.47
CA ARG A 417 -17.24 4.02 -18.17
C ARG A 417 -16.52 4.80 -17.08
N LEU A 418 -16.08 4.10 -16.04
CA LEU A 418 -15.19 4.63 -15.01
C LEU A 418 -13.84 3.95 -15.21
N THR A 419 -12.77 4.72 -15.16
CA THR A 419 -11.42 4.19 -15.27
C THR A 419 -10.55 4.74 -14.15
N LEU A 420 -9.82 3.84 -13.50
CA LEU A 420 -8.97 4.15 -12.36
C LEU A 420 -7.52 3.74 -12.65
N VAL A 421 -6.58 4.44 -12.03
CA VAL A 421 -5.13 4.19 -12.14
C VAL A 421 -4.46 4.02 -10.77
N ASP A 422 -3.17 3.68 -10.76
CA ASP A 422 -2.37 3.62 -9.54
C ASP A 422 -2.51 4.94 -8.76
N GLY A 423 -2.81 4.83 -7.46
CA GLY A 423 -3.08 6.00 -6.60
C GLY A 423 -1.85 6.86 -6.30
N GLY A 424 -0.66 6.47 -6.80
CA GLY A 424 0.54 7.30 -6.72
C GLY A 424 0.81 8.14 -7.98
N GLU A 425 -0.03 8.05 -9.03
CA GLU A 425 0.22 8.77 -10.29
C GLU A 425 0.06 10.29 -10.17
N ASP A 426 -0.72 10.76 -9.19
CA ASP A 426 -0.89 12.19 -8.88
C ASP A 426 0.21 12.80 -7.98
N LEU A 427 1.29 12.05 -7.74
CA LEU A 427 2.41 12.32 -6.81
C LEU A 427 2.09 12.13 -5.32
N GLN A 428 0.84 11.87 -4.92
CA GLN A 428 0.46 11.57 -3.53
C GLN A 428 0.73 10.10 -3.18
N ASN A 429 1.96 9.64 -3.43
CA ASN A 429 2.37 8.23 -3.30
C ASN A 429 2.24 7.63 -1.88
N ILE A 430 1.97 8.43 -0.85
CA ILE A 430 1.53 8.00 0.47
C ILE A 430 0.00 8.21 0.56
N PRO A 431 -0.79 7.15 0.85
CA PRO A 431 -2.25 7.20 0.85
C PRO A 431 -2.82 7.93 2.07
N TYR A 432 -2.63 9.26 2.15
CA TYR A 432 -3.14 10.08 3.25
C TYR A 432 -4.63 10.30 3.17
N HIS A 433 -5.20 10.42 1.97
CA HIS A 433 -6.57 10.87 1.74
C HIS A 433 -7.63 10.22 2.65
N PRO A 434 -7.66 8.88 2.86
CA PRO A 434 -8.62 8.27 3.78
C PRO A 434 -8.50 8.78 5.22
N HIS A 435 -7.32 9.20 5.67
CA HIS A 435 -7.08 9.68 7.03
C HIS A 435 -7.41 11.18 7.21
N LEU A 436 -7.55 11.94 6.11
CA LEU A 436 -7.75 13.39 6.15
C LEU A 436 -9.22 13.80 6.21
N LEU A 437 -10.16 12.86 5.99
CA LEU A 437 -11.58 13.12 6.13
C LEU A 437 -11.90 13.52 7.57
N GLN A 438 -12.35 14.76 7.77
CA GLN A 438 -12.57 15.34 9.10
C GLN A 438 -13.55 14.53 9.96
N GLU A 439 -14.55 13.88 9.36
CA GLU A 439 -15.48 13.00 10.09
C GLU A 439 -14.79 11.82 10.79
N ARG A 440 -13.67 11.31 10.27
CA ARG A 440 -12.90 10.22 10.88
C ARG A 440 -12.13 10.69 12.12
N LYS A 441 -11.90 11.99 12.27
CA LYS A 441 -11.24 12.61 13.43
C LYS A 441 -9.93 11.91 13.77
N VAL A 442 -9.09 11.66 12.76
CA VAL A 442 -7.78 11.04 12.95
C VAL A 442 -6.88 12.04 13.67
N ASP A 443 -6.26 11.61 14.77
CA ASP A 443 -5.41 12.46 15.60
C ASP A 443 -3.95 12.48 15.10
N VAL A 444 -3.46 11.32 14.64
CA VAL A 444 -2.09 11.13 14.13
C VAL A 444 -2.06 10.10 13.01
N VAL A 445 -1.21 10.31 12.01
CA VAL A 445 -0.90 9.32 10.96
C VAL A 445 0.58 8.99 11.01
N PHE A 446 0.91 7.71 11.16
CA PHE A 446 2.28 7.21 10.94
C PHE A 446 2.40 6.73 9.50
N SER A 447 3.22 7.41 8.71
CA SER A 447 3.39 7.13 7.29
C SER A 447 4.79 6.61 6.97
N VAL A 448 4.83 5.53 6.18
CA VAL A 448 6.06 4.91 5.69
C VAL A 448 6.24 5.28 4.22
N ASP A 449 7.28 6.06 3.93
CA ASP A 449 7.57 6.51 2.57
C ASP A 449 8.68 5.66 1.95
N SER A 450 8.35 4.91 0.91
CA SER A 450 9.25 4.09 0.11
C SER A 450 9.36 4.59 -1.34
N SER A 451 9.04 5.85 -1.58
CA SER A 451 9.11 6.47 -2.90
C SER A 451 10.54 6.48 -3.44
N ALA A 452 10.66 6.44 -4.77
CA ALA A 452 11.94 6.45 -5.48
C ALA A 452 12.12 7.78 -6.20
N ASP A 453 12.26 8.86 -5.43
CA ASP A 453 12.13 10.23 -5.94
C ASP A 453 13.48 10.87 -6.31
N THR A 454 14.58 10.36 -5.74
CA THR A 454 15.95 10.82 -6.09
C THR A 454 16.53 9.95 -7.19
N ASP A 455 17.63 10.42 -7.81
CA ASP A 455 18.39 9.64 -8.82
C ASP A 455 18.87 8.28 -8.28
N ASN A 456 19.05 8.18 -6.96
CA ASN A 456 19.41 6.94 -6.26
C ASN A 456 18.19 6.21 -5.67
N ALA A 457 16.98 6.48 -6.14
CA ALA A 457 15.73 5.81 -5.75
C ALA A 457 15.39 5.86 -4.25
N TRP A 458 15.70 6.97 -3.58
CA TRP A 458 15.28 7.23 -2.20
C TRP A 458 14.15 8.27 -2.12
N PRO A 459 13.40 8.33 -1.01
CA PRO A 459 12.39 9.37 -0.80
C PRO A 459 12.99 10.77 -0.71
N ASN A 460 12.26 11.76 -1.21
CA ASN A 460 12.67 13.17 -1.10
C ASN A 460 11.57 14.11 -0.53
N GLY A 461 10.46 13.55 -0.08
CA GLY A 461 9.31 14.29 0.43
C GLY A 461 8.29 14.71 -0.62
N ALA A 462 8.43 14.31 -1.89
CA ALA A 462 7.49 14.65 -2.96
C ALA A 462 6.02 14.36 -2.59
N SER A 463 5.75 13.21 -1.97
CA SER A 463 4.38 12.84 -1.61
C SER A 463 3.71 13.74 -0.54
N PRO A 464 4.28 13.98 0.65
CA PRO A 464 3.69 14.91 1.60
C PRO A 464 3.65 16.36 1.06
N ILE A 465 4.57 16.75 0.17
CA ILE A 465 4.51 18.05 -0.52
C ILE A 465 3.28 18.12 -1.43
N ALA A 466 3.09 17.15 -2.31
CA ALA A 466 1.95 17.09 -3.23
C ALA A 466 0.62 17.08 -2.45
N THR A 467 0.55 16.32 -1.35
CA THR A 467 -0.64 16.28 -0.48
C THR A 467 -0.92 17.65 0.15
N TYR A 468 0.12 18.37 0.60
CA TYR A 468 -0.03 19.73 1.12
C TYR A 468 -0.50 20.73 0.05
N GLU A 469 0.08 20.67 -1.16
CA GLU A 469 -0.32 21.51 -2.29
C GLU A 469 -1.78 21.26 -2.71
N ARG A 470 -2.22 20.01 -2.65
CA ARG A 470 -3.62 19.66 -2.88
C ARG A 470 -4.52 20.17 -1.76
N ALA A 471 -4.09 20.08 -0.50
CA ALA A 471 -4.87 20.49 0.67
C ALA A 471 -5.26 21.97 0.67
N ILE A 472 -4.51 22.82 -0.05
CA ILE A 472 -4.82 24.25 -0.21
C ILE A 472 -5.68 24.57 -1.44
N ASP A 473 -5.98 23.59 -2.29
CA ASP A 473 -6.90 23.71 -3.42
C ASP A 473 -8.35 23.36 -3.01
N LYS A 474 -9.33 23.84 -3.78
CA LYS A 474 -10.77 23.68 -3.55
C LYS A 474 -11.23 22.22 -3.54
N ILE A 475 -10.49 21.32 -4.19
CA ILE A 475 -10.80 19.89 -4.20
C ILE A 475 -10.68 19.26 -2.81
N SER A 476 -9.96 19.89 -1.88
CA SER A 476 -9.75 19.37 -0.52
C SER A 476 -10.83 19.78 0.48
N ASN A 477 -11.97 20.31 0.04
CA ASN A 477 -13.07 20.70 0.94
C ASN A 477 -13.55 19.49 1.80
N GLY A 478 -13.52 19.64 3.13
CA GLY A 478 -13.82 18.56 4.09
C GLY A 478 -12.60 17.72 4.50
N THR A 479 -11.42 18.04 3.97
CA THR A 479 -10.13 17.44 4.34
C THR A 479 -9.10 18.51 4.69
N GLY A 480 -7.97 18.09 5.27
CA GLY A 480 -6.89 18.99 5.62
C GLY A 480 -5.55 18.31 5.76
N PHE A 481 -4.47 19.07 5.56
CA PHE A 481 -3.11 18.57 5.70
C PHE A 481 -2.22 19.66 6.32
N PRO A 482 -1.25 19.31 7.18
CA PRO A 482 -0.37 20.32 7.76
C PRO A 482 0.58 20.91 6.72
N TYR A 483 1.19 22.05 7.06
CA TYR A 483 2.26 22.64 6.27
C TYR A 483 3.43 21.66 6.09
N VAL A 484 3.93 21.57 4.86
CA VAL A 484 5.13 20.81 4.47
C VAL A 484 6.04 21.74 3.67
N PRO A 485 7.36 21.78 3.92
CA PRO A 485 8.27 22.62 3.16
C PRO A 485 8.52 22.06 1.76
N GLY A 486 9.01 22.91 0.86
CA GLY A 486 9.42 22.48 -0.47
C GLY A 486 10.61 21.51 -0.46
N HIS A 487 10.84 20.88 -1.62
CA HIS A 487 11.81 19.80 -1.81
C HIS A 487 13.24 20.16 -1.36
N ASN A 488 13.74 21.35 -1.71
CA ASN A 488 15.09 21.80 -1.33
C ASN A 488 15.25 21.83 0.19
N THR A 489 14.29 22.44 0.89
CA THR A 489 14.26 22.46 2.36
C THR A 489 14.18 21.05 2.94
N PHE A 490 13.36 20.17 2.34
CA PHE A 490 13.19 18.78 2.78
C PHE A 490 14.51 18.01 2.81
N LEU A 491 15.28 18.10 1.71
CA LEU A 491 16.59 17.47 1.58
C LEU A 491 17.66 18.15 2.44
N ASN A 492 17.75 19.48 2.39
CA ASN A 492 18.79 20.24 3.11
C ASN A 492 18.67 20.12 4.64
N LEU A 493 17.46 19.96 5.16
CA LEU A 493 17.23 19.73 6.59
C LEU A 493 17.25 18.24 6.98
N GLY A 494 17.47 17.34 6.01
CA GLY A 494 17.62 15.90 6.24
C GLY A 494 16.33 15.20 6.67
N PHE A 495 15.16 15.70 6.27
CA PHE A 495 13.86 15.11 6.59
C PHE A 495 13.62 13.77 5.89
N ASN A 496 14.41 13.46 4.86
CA ASN A 496 14.46 12.16 4.21
C ASN A 496 15.47 11.18 4.84
N THR A 497 16.12 11.56 5.95
CA THR A 497 17.12 10.70 6.61
C THR A 497 16.62 10.04 7.89
N LYS A 498 15.52 10.51 8.47
CA LYS A 498 14.96 10.09 9.77
C LYS A 498 13.51 10.54 9.87
N PRO A 499 12.74 10.07 10.88
CA PRO A 499 11.38 10.57 11.09
C PRO A 499 11.31 12.10 11.27
N VAL A 500 10.23 12.71 10.78
CA VAL A 500 9.90 14.13 10.98
C VAL A 500 8.39 14.28 11.21
N PHE A 501 8.00 15.26 12.03
CA PHE A 501 6.60 15.52 12.35
C PHE A 501 6.12 16.81 11.68
N PHE A 502 4.95 16.76 11.04
CA PHE A 502 4.27 17.92 10.46
C PHE A 502 2.92 18.14 11.17
N GLY A 503 2.58 19.41 11.42
CA GLY A 503 1.32 19.75 12.09
C GLY A 503 1.35 19.63 13.61
N CYS A 504 2.52 19.68 14.26
CA CYS A 504 2.60 19.58 15.71
C CYS A 504 1.79 20.64 16.46
N ASN A 505 1.60 21.82 15.85
CA ASN A 505 0.68 22.83 16.34
C ASN A 505 -0.62 22.79 15.53
N SER A 506 -1.70 22.28 16.13
CA SER A 506 -3.02 22.18 15.49
C SER A 506 -3.68 23.53 15.18
N THR A 507 -3.21 24.63 15.77
CA THR A 507 -3.72 25.97 15.44
C THR A 507 -2.95 26.63 14.31
N ASN A 508 -1.84 26.02 13.86
CA ASN A 508 -1.01 26.53 12.77
C ASN A 508 -0.97 25.52 11.63
N VAL A 509 -2.14 25.29 11.03
CA VAL A 509 -2.39 24.43 9.87
C VAL A 509 -3.40 25.12 8.96
N THR A 510 -3.44 24.76 7.68
CA THR A 510 -4.36 25.33 6.68
C THR A 510 -5.82 25.00 6.97
N SER A 511 -6.07 23.78 7.45
CA SER A 511 -7.35 23.29 7.96
C SER A 511 -7.11 22.18 9.00
N GLU A 512 -8.16 21.81 9.74
CA GLU A 512 -8.10 20.72 10.72
C GLU A 512 -7.48 19.48 10.08
N SER A 513 -6.39 18.98 10.68
CA SER A 513 -5.58 17.89 10.15
C SER A 513 -4.89 17.10 11.26
N PRO A 514 -4.64 15.79 11.02
CA PRO A 514 -3.87 14.96 11.94
C PRO A 514 -2.43 15.48 12.05
N LEU A 515 -1.76 15.13 13.16
CA LEU A 515 -0.30 15.16 13.22
C LEU A 515 0.24 14.11 12.23
N ILE A 516 1.13 14.49 11.33
CA ILE A 516 1.76 13.55 10.40
C ILE A 516 3.13 13.18 10.95
N VAL A 517 3.35 11.89 11.20
CA VAL A 517 4.66 11.30 11.50
C VAL A 517 5.18 10.66 10.22
N TYR A 518 5.98 11.42 9.46
CA TYR A 518 6.58 10.98 8.22
C TYR A 518 7.85 10.17 8.51
N ILE A 519 7.93 8.95 7.99
CA ILE A 519 9.04 8.03 8.18
C ILE A 519 9.60 7.60 6.81
N PRO A 520 10.73 8.17 6.36
CA PRO A 520 11.33 7.84 5.08
C PRO A 520 12.09 6.51 5.15
N ASN A 521 12.01 5.74 4.06
CA ASN A 521 12.91 4.62 3.80
C ASN A 521 14.36 5.12 3.82
N TYR A 522 15.22 4.41 4.55
CA TYR A 522 16.61 4.81 4.78
C TYR A 522 17.47 3.56 4.99
N PRO A 523 18.74 3.54 4.53
CA PRO A 523 19.60 2.36 4.66
C PRO A 523 20.14 2.24 6.09
N TYR A 524 19.46 1.48 6.95
CA TYR A 524 19.95 1.16 8.29
C TYR A 524 20.97 0.02 8.23
N GLN A 525 20.56 -1.13 7.72
CA GLN A 525 21.42 -2.31 7.60
C GLN A 525 21.39 -2.93 6.19
N PHE A 526 20.51 -2.44 5.31
CA PHE A 526 20.43 -2.89 3.92
C PHE A 526 20.00 -1.75 3.00
N ASN A 527 20.48 -1.76 1.75
CA ASN A 527 20.05 -0.81 0.72
C ASN A 527 18.72 -1.26 0.12
N SER A 528 17.62 -0.81 0.75
CA SER A 528 16.25 -1.13 0.36
C SER A 528 15.71 -0.29 -0.80
N ASN A 529 16.49 0.60 -1.41
CA ASN A 529 16.15 1.41 -2.59
C ASN A 529 16.15 0.60 -3.91
N ILE A 530 15.62 -0.62 -3.87
CA ILE A 530 15.51 -1.53 -5.00
C ILE A 530 14.53 -0.99 -6.05
N SER A 531 14.71 -1.30 -7.34
CA SER A 531 13.87 -0.75 -8.40
C SER A 531 12.41 -1.20 -8.31
N THR A 532 11.48 -0.26 -8.53
CA THR A 532 10.02 -0.50 -8.55
C THR A 532 9.62 -1.59 -9.54
N PHE A 533 10.35 -1.71 -10.65
CA PHE A 533 10.02 -2.64 -11.74
C PHE A 533 10.73 -4.00 -11.64
N THR A 534 11.44 -4.27 -10.55
CA THR A 534 12.05 -5.59 -10.36
C THR A 534 10.99 -6.57 -9.91
N MET A 535 10.78 -7.62 -10.71
CA MET A 535 9.66 -8.56 -10.59
C MET A 535 9.99 -9.87 -9.86
N SER A 536 11.23 -10.01 -9.37
CA SER A 536 11.66 -11.14 -8.53
C SER A 536 12.89 -10.79 -7.69
N TYR A 537 12.95 -11.33 -6.48
CA TYR A 537 14.03 -11.18 -5.52
C TYR A 537 14.29 -12.49 -4.80
N GLU A 538 15.56 -12.82 -4.58
CA GLU A 538 15.91 -13.95 -3.72
C GLU A 538 15.35 -13.74 -2.31
N LEU A 539 15.01 -14.85 -1.64
CA LEU A 539 14.35 -14.80 -0.33
C LEU A 539 15.21 -14.13 0.75
N ASP A 540 16.54 -14.22 0.63
CA ASP A 540 17.48 -13.57 1.53
C ASP A 540 17.48 -12.03 1.38
N GLU A 541 17.43 -11.54 0.15
CA GLU A 541 17.26 -10.12 -0.21
C GLU A 541 15.89 -9.62 0.26
N ARG A 542 14.82 -10.37 0.01
CA ARG A 542 13.46 -10.09 0.52
C ARG A 542 13.48 -9.87 2.02
N ASN A 543 14.05 -10.81 2.78
CA ASN A 543 14.11 -10.75 4.23
C ASN A 543 15.00 -9.60 4.74
N ALA A 544 16.06 -9.25 4.01
CA ALA A 544 16.92 -8.11 4.34
C ALA A 544 16.20 -6.76 4.18
N VAL A 545 15.38 -6.60 3.13
CA VAL A 545 14.54 -5.40 2.93
C VAL A 545 13.52 -5.26 4.05
N VAL A 546 12.84 -6.36 4.43
CA VAL A 546 11.90 -6.36 5.58
C VAL A 546 12.62 -6.00 6.88
N THR A 547 13.81 -6.56 7.11
CA THR A 547 14.60 -6.25 8.31
C THR A 547 14.98 -4.76 8.35
N ASN A 548 15.39 -4.19 7.20
CA ASN A 548 15.67 -2.76 7.13
C ASN A 548 14.43 -1.90 7.37
N GLY A 549 13.26 -2.29 6.85
CA GLY A 549 12.00 -1.59 7.10
C GLY A 549 11.58 -1.57 8.58
N TRP A 550 11.88 -2.65 9.31
CA TRP A 550 11.75 -2.65 10.77
C TRP A 550 12.66 -1.59 11.41
N ASP A 551 13.92 -1.55 11.00
CA ASP A 551 14.89 -0.60 11.56
C ASP A 551 14.56 0.85 11.19
N VAL A 552 13.97 1.09 10.02
CA VAL A 552 13.48 2.40 9.59
C VAL A 552 12.48 2.98 10.60
N VAL A 553 11.46 2.21 11.00
CA VAL A 553 10.42 2.72 11.91
C VAL A 553 10.79 2.62 13.38
N THR A 554 11.77 1.78 13.75
CA THR A 554 12.27 1.68 15.12
C THR A 554 13.53 2.52 15.36
N GLN A 555 14.06 3.17 14.32
CA GLN A 555 15.36 3.83 14.33
C GLN A 555 16.50 2.91 14.80
N GLY A 556 16.51 1.68 14.26
CA GLY A 556 17.42 0.60 14.63
C GLY A 556 17.21 0.13 16.05
N ASN A 557 15.97 -0.22 16.43
CA ASN A 557 15.59 -0.52 17.83
C ASN A 557 16.06 0.55 18.83
N SER A 558 15.82 1.82 18.50
CA SER A 558 16.23 2.99 19.31
C SER A 558 17.75 3.17 19.43
N THR A 559 18.56 2.51 18.61
CA THR A 559 20.02 2.70 18.58
C THR A 559 20.40 4.09 18.11
N ARG A 560 19.67 4.63 17.12
CA ARG A 560 19.93 5.98 16.61
C ARG A 560 19.41 7.07 17.53
N ASP A 561 18.25 6.85 18.16
CA ASP A 561 17.69 7.72 19.18
C ASP A 561 16.95 6.90 20.23
N SER A 562 17.49 6.86 21.44
CA SER A 562 16.92 6.12 22.57
C SER A 562 15.57 6.68 23.04
N ASN A 563 15.24 7.93 22.71
CA ASN A 563 13.96 8.55 23.07
C ASN A 563 12.87 8.34 22.02
N TRP A 564 13.20 7.75 20.86
CA TRP A 564 12.23 7.57 19.78
C TRP A 564 10.91 6.90 20.22
N PRO A 565 10.91 5.83 21.02
CA PRO A 565 9.65 5.20 21.48
C PRO A 565 8.77 6.14 22.31
N VAL A 566 9.40 6.97 23.15
CA VAL A 566 8.71 8.03 23.91
C VAL A 566 8.08 9.03 22.94
N CYS A 567 8.81 9.44 21.90
CA CYS A 567 8.32 10.39 20.91
C CYS A 567 7.16 9.84 20.07
N VAL A 568 7.14 8.54 19.79
CA VAL A 568 5.97 7.86 19.19
C VAL A 568 4.76 7.95 20.13
N GLY A 569 4.92 7.64 21.42
CA GLY A 569 3.85 7.76 22.41
C GLY A 569 3.34 9.21 22.58
N CYS A 570 4.24 10.18 22.51
CA CYS A 570 3.90 11.60 22.55
C CYS A 570 3.13 12.05 21.28
N ALA A 571 3.53 11.57 20.10
CA ALA A 571 2.79 11.82 18.87
C ALA A 571 1.37 11.22 18.92
N MET A 572 1.23 9.99 19.42
CA MET A 572 -0.07 9.34 19.64
C MET A 572 -1.01 10.18 20.52
N LEU A 573 -0.48 10.84 21.54
CA LEU A 573 -1.27 11.60 22.51
C LEU A 573 -1.37 13.10 22.18
N SER A 574 -0.71 13.60 21.13
CA SER A 574 -0.60 15.04 20.86
C SER A 574 -1.95 15.75 20.83
N ARG A 575 -2.86 15.31 19.95
CA ARG A 575 -4.22 15.87 19.86
C ARG A 575 -5.10 15.53 21.05
N SER A 576 -4.81 14.42 21.73
CA SER A 576 -5.49 14.07 22.97
C SER A 576 -5.20 15.11 24.06
N PHE A 577 -3.94 15.52 24.23
CA PHE A 577 -3.57 16.55 25.21
C PHE A 577 -4.26 17.88 24.94
N GLU A 578 -4.35 18.29 23.68
CA GLU A 578 -5.08 19.49 23.27
C GLU A 578 -6.57 19.39 23.62
N ARG A 579 -7.22 18.29 23.21
CA ARG A 579 -8.65 18.05 23.42
C ARG A 579 -9.04 17.95 24.90
N THR A 580 -8.17 17.40 25.75
CA THR A 580 -8.39 17.33 27.20
C THR A 580 -7.84 18.54 27.95
N ARG A 581 -7.18 19.49 27.27
CA ARG A 581 -6.46 20.63 27.86
C ARG A 581 -5.43 20.19 28.91
N THR A 582 -4.80 19.05 28.68
CA THR A 582 -3.77 18.51 29.56
C THR A 582 -2.42 19.14 29.20
N PRO A 583 -1.66 19.67 30.18
CA PRO A 583 -0.32 20.15 29.91
C PRO A 583 0.53 19.07 29.26
N VAL A 584 1.16 19.40 28.13
CA VAL A 584 2.05 18.47 27.42
C VAL A 584 3.26 18.17 28.32
N PRO A 585 3.57 16.89 28.59
CA PRO A 585 4.72 16.52 29.41
C PRO A 585 6.04 17.03 28.84
N ASP A 586 7.02 17.35 29.69
CA ASP A 586 8.33 17.86 29.26
C ASP A 586 9.07 16.92 28.31
N ALA A 587 8.94 15.60 28.51
CA ALA A 587 9.48 14.61 27.59
C ALA A 587 8.88 14.73 26.18
N CYS A 588 7.56 14.98 26.09
CA CYS A 588 6.88 15.22 24.82
C CYS A 588 7.26 16.57 24.22
N ASN A 589 7.42 17.63 25.02
CA ASN A 589 7.93 18.91 24.51
C ASN A 589 9.32 18.76 23.87
N LYS A 590 10.21 17.96 24.45
CA LYS A 590 11.53 17.65 23.86
C LYS A 590 11.40 16.88 22.55
N CYS A 591 10.53 15.88 22.50
CA CYS A 591 10.23 15.16 21.26
C CYS A 591 9.73 16.11 20.17
N PHE A 592 8.80 17.01 20.48
CA PHE A 592 8.29 17.98 19.52
C PHE A 592 9.36 18.99 19.09
N GLN A 593 10.24 19.44 20.00
CA GLN A 593 11.38 20.29 19.62
C GLN A 593 12.35 19.60 18.65
N GLN A 594 12.52 18.28 18.79
CA GLN A 594 13.46 17.50 17.98
C GLN A 594 12.89 17.09 16.61
N TYR A 595 11.63 16.67 16.58
CA TYR A 595 11.02 16.03 15.40
C TYR A 595 10.09 16.96 14.63
N CYS A 596 9.51 17.98 15.24
CA CYS A 596 8.60 18.88 14.53
C CYS A 596 9.39 19.82 13.63
N TRP A 597 8.97 19.87 12.37
CA TRP A 597 9.39 20.97 11.52
C TRP A 597 8.82 22.28 12.07
N ASN A 598 9.69 23.28 12.24
CA ASN A 598 9.38 24.53 12.92
C ASN A 598 9.14 25.71 11.96
N GLY A 599 9.07 25.45 10.65
CA GLY A 599 8.94 26.50 9.62
C GLY A 599 10.26 26.99 9.04
N THR A 600 11.42 26.47 9.48
CA THR A 600 12.71 26.83 8.88
C THR A 600 12.77 26.40 7.43
N LEU A 601 13.25 27.29 6.56
CA LEU A 601 13.46 27.06 5.13
C LEU A 601 14.96 27.05 4.80
N ALA A 602 15.34 26.18 3.87
CA ALA A 602 16.68 25.99 3.32
C ALA A 602 16.55 25.72 1.81
N GLU A 603 16.35 26.78 1.04
CA GLU A 603 15.94 26.71 -0.38
C GLU A 603 17.10 26.58 -1.39
N GLN A 604 18.34 26.49 -0.91
CA GLN A 604 19.50 26.24 -1.78
C GLN A 604 19.37 24.88 -2.49
N GLU A 605 20.00 24.75 -3.66
CA GLU A 605 20.07 23.46 -4.37
C GLU A 605 20.73 22.40 -3.47
N PRO A 606 20.04 21.29 -3.18
CA PRO A 606 20.57 20.24 -2.32
C PRO A 606 21.67 19.45 -3.04
N ALA A 607 22.61 18.91 -2.25
CA ALA A 607 23.58 17.96 -2.78
C ALA A 607 22.90 16.66 -3.22
N GLU A 608 23.59 15.88 -4.07
CA GLU A 608 23.14 14.55 -4.45
C GLU A 608 22.84 13.70 -3.20
N TYR A 609 21.63 13.13 -3.15
CA TYR A 609 21.22 12.30 -2.04
C TYR A 609 21.58 10.83 -2.29
N ASN A 610 22.66 10.40 -1.66
CA ASN A 610 23.14 9.02 -1.66
C ASN A 610 23.62 8.61 -0.25
N PRO A 611 22.71 8.25 0.66
CA PRO A 611 23.06 7.93 2.04
C PRO A 611 23.91 6.65 2.14
N SER A 612 24.80 6.64 3.13
CA SER A 612 25.52 5.42 3.53
C SER A 612 24.72 4.63 4.57
N LEU A 613 25.05 3.35 4.73
CA LEU A 613 24.44 2.50 5.76
C LEU A 613 24.71 3.06 7.16
N PHE A 614 23.65 3.21 7.97
CA PHE A 614 23.78 3.70 9.34
C PHE A 614 24.49 2.69 10.26
N GLY A 615 24.18 1.41 10.09
CA GLY A 615 24.62 0.32 10.94
C GLY A 615 25.48 -0.71 10.21
N THR A 616 25.62 -1.89 10.83
CA THR A 616 26.37 -2.99 10.22
C THR A 616 25.56 -3.59 9.06
N PRO A 617 26.15 -3.75 7.87
CA PRO A 617 25.43 -4.32 6.73
C PRO A 617 25.00 -5.77 6.98
N ILE A 618 23.77 -6.11 6.60
CA ILE A 618 23.31 -7.50 6.52
C ILE A 618 24.10 -8.18 5.38
N LYS A 619 24.73 -9.30 5.69
CA LYS A 619 25.35 -10.15 4.68
C LYS A 619 24.29 -11.08 4.10
N ILE A 620 24.07 -11.00 2.79
CA ILE A 620 23.18 -11.92 2.06
C ILE A 620 23.99 -12.68 1.02
N GLU A 621 23.66 -13.96 0.82
CA GLU A 621 24.42 -14.87 -0.04
C GLU A 621 24.28 -14.46 -1.51
N SER A 622 23.09 -14.02 -1.92
CA SER A 622 22.78 -13.60 -3.29
C SER A 622 23.60 -12.40 -3.78
N MET A 623 24.09 -11.54 -2.89
CA MET A 623 24.98 -10.42 -3.25
C MET A 623 26.39 -10.87 -3.66
N GLY A 624 26.89 -11.98 -3.10
CA GLY A 624 28.18 -12.57 -3.50
C GLY A 624 28.16 -12.99 -4.98
N THR A 625 27.04 -13.53 -5.44
CA THR A 625 26.82 -13.97 -6.83
C THR A 625 26.69 -12.79 -7.80
N ARG A 626 26.05 -11.68 -7.40
CA ARG A 626 25.99 -10.44 -8.21
C ARG A 626 27.36 -9.76 -8.32
N SER A 627 28.14 -9.70 -7.24
CA SER A 627 29.46 -9.04 -7.25
C SER A 627 30.49 -9.69 -8.21
N ALA A 628 30.34 -10.97 -8.54
CA ALA A 628 31.14 -11.65 -9.56
C ALA A 628 30.70 -11.33 -11.02
N GLY A 629 29.48 -10.83 -11.22
CA GLY A 629 28.92 -10.48 -12.54
C GLY A 629 28.78 -8.98 -12.81
N SER A 630 28.89 -8.12 -11.79
CA SER A 630 28.56 -6.69 -11.85
C SER A 630 29.75 -5.74 -12.08
N ALA A 631 30.98 -6.25 -12.26
CA ALA A 631 32.17 -5.42 -12.46
C ALA A 631 32.20 -4.59 -13.77
N THR A 632 31.13 -4.59 -14.58
CA THR A 632 31.08 -3.94 -15.90
C THR A 632 29.93 -2.95 -16.12
N MET A 633 29.16 -2.53 -15.10
CA MET A 633 27.91 -1.79 -15.36
C MET A 633 27.64 -0.56 -14.47
N MET A 634 28.69 0.18 -14.08
CA MET A 634 28.55 1.37 -13.20
C MET A 634 28.65 2.73 -13.94
N THR A 635 28.40 2.79 -15.25
CA THR A 635 28.59 4.05 -16.03
C THR A 635 27.52 4.36 -17.08
N ALA A 636 26.23 4.05 -16.85
CA ALA A 636 25.19 4.33 -17.86
C ALA A 636 23.84 4.87 -17.35
N LEU A 637 23.79 5.51 -16.18
CA LEU A 637 22.61 6.28 -15.73
C LEU A 637 23.02 7.70 -15.34
N ALA A 638 23.34 8.51 -16.35
CA ALA A 638 23.50 9.96 -16.21
C ALA A 638 23.06 10.72 -17.48
N ALA A 639 22.26 10.12 -18.37
CA ALA A 639 21.99 10.69 -19.69
C ALA A 639 20.51 10.71 -20.16
N VAL A 640 19.52 10.57 -19.26
CA VAL A 640 18.09 10.64 -19.68
C VAL A 640 17.30 11.76 -18.98
N VAL A 641 17.89 12.51 -18.04
CA VAL A 641 17.19 13.61 -17.32
C VAL A 641 17.30 14.98 -18.04
N CYS A 642 17.69 15.05 -19.31
CA CYS A 642 17.73 16.34 -20.04
C CYS A 642 16.99 16.39 -21.40
N ALA A 643 16.10 15.45 -21.71
CA ALA A 643 15.41 15.44 -23.01
C ALA A 643 13.91 15.82 -22.99
N VAL A 644 13.33 16.22 -21.85
CA VAL A 644 11.89 16.61 -21.76
C VAL A 644 11.68 18.11 -21.48
N LEU A 645 12.74 18.94 -21.61
CA LEU A 645 12.62 20.41 -21.51
C LEU A 645 12.83 21.17 -22.84
N LEU A 646 12.83 20.47 -23.97
CA LEU A 646 12.73 21.11 -25.30
C LEU A 646 11.91 20.24 -26.24
N MET A 647 10.58 20.21 -26.02
CA MET A 647 9.56 20.10 -27.06
C MET A 647 8.18 20.48 -26.53
#